data_AF-A0A9W8ZHX1-F1
#
_entry.id   AF-A0A9W8ZHX1-F1
#
_cell.length_a   1.000
_cell.length_b   1.000
_cell.length_c   1.000
_cell.angle_alpha   90.00
_cell.angle_beta   90.00
_cell.angle_gamma   90.00
#
_symmetry.space_group_name_H-M   'P 1'
#
loop_
_entity.id
_entity.type
_entity.pdbx_description
1 polymer ?
#
loop_
_entity_poly.entity_id
_entity_poly.type
_entity_poly.pdbx_seq_one_letter_code
_entity_poly.pdbx_strand_id
1 'polypeptide(L)'
;MVHFRTDIGATNENASPNNENYAKELETDVLIVGAGFGGVYLMHKLRQLGYKCKIFEAGTELGGIWHWNCYPGARVDSQVPIYEYSMPEIWKDWYWSCRYPGTDELRRYFAHVEKKLDIKKDCAFNTRVVGADFDKPSGKWNIKTEDGRTAKAKYMLLALGFAAKRHFPDWPGMEDFEGEFHHSSFWPDAGVDVKGKRVAVIGTGSTGVQIAQETSKEAASVTNFVRTPNLCLPMQQKTLTREEQDRRKETEYEEIFKNRLNTFAGFAYDYIEKNTFDDSPEEREAFYEKLWENGGFEFWLANYKDLLFENKANREAYNFWAKKTRARISDPVKRDILAPLEPLHAFGTKRPSLEQNYYEMLDRPENEVIDVKKTPIEKFVKEGIVTSDGKLHKFDVIALATGFDSVTGGMKNMGLRNVDGVELADTWKSGTYTYMGMALAGFPNMFFLYGAQGPTAFSNGPTCVEVQGDWIVNCMKKLRDENIDYCDATREAEENWREKVTELSDKTLFPQTKSWYMGDNIPGKVREQLNFAGGFPLYKELTQASLDKGFEGFGLQQSTPFIARASTRPFVSAARRQFATPRFGGKTVLWSGAAAAGGAALSPLAFVEIGHDKSGNGDKTHEEAMLEVSRKELAEQVPKSIEGSKKYRRGIYFFVEDYIIEPIATGLRFLHLVIIFVPVIVTIPAIWIGSRNKDRDNERSGTLWWYGFLVGSMERAGAAFIKLGQWAASRTDIFPTEMCSIMSTLHSNAPAHSLETSKRTIEAAFDGRKFDDIFEEFDEKPLGVGAIAQVYKAKLQPDLATLQDNSIDREEPNLARKIKKNVDVTLKSTPRRVPSSHVAVKVLHPNIEKIVRRDLRIMAAFAAVINAIPTMEWFSFPDEVEQFGEMMRLQLDMRIEAANLTIFRQNFKDRTTAWFPYPYTEYSTRNVLIEEYAQGIPMEDFLQNGGGVFQKDIADEGLDAFLNMVLIDNFIHADLHPGNIMVRFYKPEKLDVSIFTRKENRTTGPIESPDVTEEVLERLRPHRKNPEQWKARLQEIDNEGYRPQLIFIDAGLVTELNNKNRTNFLDLFKAVAEFDGYKAGHLMVERCRQPEAVLDGEVFALRMQHLVLGVKSRTFALGNIKIGDILNEVLSMVRTHHVRLEGDFINVVLSILLLEGIGRNLNPELDLFAGALPILRQLGAQGGGSMIRGGDFSMLKVWVGLEARSFLQASIDTVERCVKYDQLSPNI
;
A
#
# COMPACT_ATOMS: atom_id res chain seq x y z
N MET A 1 35.82 41.32 -20.18
CA MET A 1 35.13 40.54 -19.14
C MET A 1 34.18 39.60 -19.86
N VAL A 2 34.58 38.36 -20.09
CA VAL A 2 33.67 37.36 -20.66
C VAL A 2 32.81 36.90 -19.49
N HIS A 3 31.59 37.42 -19.43
CA HIS A 3 30.63 37.08 -18.38
C HIS A 3 30.43 35.56 -18.32
N PHE A 4 30.43 35.03 -17.10
CA PHE A 4 29.77 33.78 -16.74
C PHE A 4 28.33 33.83 -17.33
N ARG A 5 28.14 33.36 -18.56
CA ARG A 5 26.81 33.30 -19.19
C ARG A 5 26.13 32.05 -18.65
N THR A 6 25.50 32.19 -17.49
CA THR A 6 24.65 31.14 -16.90
C THR A 6 23.33 31.02 -17.64
N ASP A 7 22.84 32.11 -18.24
CA ASP A 7 21.49 32.22 -18.76
C ASP A 7 21.40 32.94 -20.12
N ILE A 8 20.43 32.52 -20.92
CA ILE A 8 20.06 33.18 -22.18
C ILE A 8 19.31 34.47 -21.80
N GLY A 9 19.97 35.61 -21.96
CA GLY A 9 19.31 36.91 -21.79
C GLY A 9 18.14 37.05 -22.76
N ALA A 10 16.95 37.29 -22.20
CA ALA A 10 15.72 37.53 -22.91
C ALA A 10 15.72 38.90 -23.61
N THR A 11 16.03 38.93 -24.90
CA THR A 11 15.57 40.00 -25.80
C THR A 11 15.00 39.37 -27.06
N ASN A 12 13.67 39.26 -27.09
CA ASN A 12 12.94 38.66 -28.21
C ASN A 12 12.77 39.70 -29.32
N GLU A 13 13.81 39.93 -30.14
CA GLU A 13 13.76 40.89 -31.26
C GLU A 13 12.77 40.47 -32.38
N ASN A 14 12.28 39.23 -32.35
CA ASN A 14 11.39 38.64 -33.36
C ASN A 14 9.89 38.67 -33.01
N ALA A 15 9.49 39.31 -31.91
CA ALA A 15 8.08 39.46 -31.54
C ALA A 15 7.37 40.48 -32.45
N SER A 16 7.11 40.09 -33.69
CA SER A 16 6.17 40.83 -34.55
C SER A 16 4.78 40.77 -33.92
N PRO A 17 4.13 41.91 -33.60
CA PRO A 17 2.82 41.94 -32.95
C PRO A 17 1.71 41.22 -33.72
N ASN A 18 1.93 40.93 -35.01
CA ASN A 18 0.96 40.30 -35.91
C ASN A 18 1.10 38.78 -36.04
N ASN A 19 2.07 38.14 -35.38
CA ASN A 19 2.20 36.68 -35.41
C ASN A 19 1.43 36.06 -34.23
N GLU A 20 0.33 35.37 -34.52
CA GLU A 20 -0.54 34.73 -33.51
C GLU A 20 0.20 33.75 -32.59
N ASN A 21 1.32 33.16 -33.04
CA ASN A 21 2.12 32.25 -32.20
C ASN A 21 2.79 32.96 -31.02
N TYR A 22 3.02 34.27 -31.13
CA TYR A 22 3.68 35.11 -30.13
C TYR A 22 2.67 36.00 -29.39
N ALA A 23 1.37 35.71 -29.51
CA ALA A 23 0.34 36.42 -28.78
C ALA A 23 0.63 36.43 -27.27
N LYS A 24 0.29 37.54 -26.61
CA LYS A 24 0.46 37.69 -25.16
C LYS A 24 -0.36 36.65 -24.38
N GLU A 25 -1.54 36.32 -24.89
CA GLU A 25 -2.44 35.28 -24.39
C GLU A 25 -2.78 34.36 -25.56
N LEU A 26 -2.27 33.13 -25.53
CA LEU A 26 -2.48 32.12 -26.57
C LEU A 26 -3.53 31.10 -26.12
N GLU A 27 -4.46 30.73 -27.00
CA GLU A 27 -5.38 29.60 -26.75
C GLU A 27 -5.30 28.57 -27.89
N THR A 28 -5.08 27.31 -27.53
CA THR A 28 -4.86 26.20 -28.46
C THR A 28 -5.37 24.88 -27.85
N ASP A 29 -5.56 23.83 -28.64
CA ASP A 29 -5.95 22.52 -28.09
C ASP A 29 -4.77 21.84 -27.41
N VAL A 30 -3.60 21.89 -28.06
CA VAL A 30 -2.37 21.22 -27.63
C VAL A 30 -1.21 22.21 -27.61
N LEU A 31 -0.53 22.31 -26.48
CA LEU A 31 0.77 23.00 -26.40
C LEU A 31 1.89 21.96 -26.24
N ILE A 32 2.84 21.98 -27.16
CA ILE A 32 4.04 21.14 -27.14
C ILE A 32 5.21 21.99 -26.65
N VAL A 33 6.02 21.47 -25.72
CA VAL A 33 7.23 22.14 -25.23
C VAL A 33 8.47 21.42 -25.76
N GLY A 34 9.26 22.11 -26.60
CA GLY A 34 10.45 21.59 -27.25
C GLY A 34 10.24 21.21 -28.73
N ALA A 35 11.19 21.58 -29.58
CA ALA A 35 11.18 21.40 -31.03
C ALA A 35 12.29 20.44 -31.53
N GLY A 36 12.65 19.45 -30.70
CA GLY A 36 13.49 18.31 -31.11
C GLY A 36 12.71 17.24 -31.87
N PHE A 37 13.27 16.03 -31.96
CA PHE A 37 12.61 14.88 -32.61
C PHE A 37 11.18 14.64 -32.07
N GLY A 38 11.01 14.67 -30.73
CA GLY A 38 9.71 14.44 -30.08
C GLY A 38 8.63 15.44 -30.50
N GLY A 39 8.92 16.73 -30.37
CA GLY A 39 7.95 17.78 -30.61
C GLY A 39 7.55 17.91 -32.08
N VAL A 40 8.52 17.76 -32.99
CA VAL A 40 8.27 17.78 -34.44
C VAL A 40 7.38 16.58 -34.84
N TYR A 41 7.65 15.39 -34.32
CA TYR A 41 6.85 14.20 -34.59
C TYR A 41 5.40 14.34 -34.11
N LEU A 42 5.21 14.74 -32.84
CA LEU A 42 3.89 14.98 -32.27
C LEU A 42 3.10 16.05 -33.06
N MET A 43 3.73 17.18 -33.37
CA MET A 43 3.11 18.26 -34.14
C MET A 43 2.60 17.75 -35.49
N HIS A 44 3.43 16.99 -36.21
CA HIS A 44 3.05 16.43 -37.51
C HIS A 44 1.82 15.51 -37.40
N LYS A 45 1.85 14.54 -36.47
CA LYS A 45 0.76 13.57 -36.28
C LYS A 45 -0.54 14.21 -35.77
N LEU A 46 -0.45 15.15 -34.82
CA LEU A 46 -1.63 15.80 -34.24
C LEU A 46 -2.30 16.77 -35.22
N ARG A 47 -1.51 17.46 -36.08
CA ARG A 47 -2.06 18.25 -37.19
C ARG A 47 -2.86 17.38 -38.16
N GLN A 48 -2.38 16.16 -38.48
CA GLN A 48 -3.14 15.23 -39.33
C GLN A 48 -4.48 14.80 -38.71
N LEU A 49 -4.59 14.81 -37.38
CA LEU A 49 -5.83 14.55 -36.64
C LEU A 49 -6.71 15.79 -36.46
N GLY A 50 -6.31 16.95 -36.98
CA GLY A 50 -7.08 18.19 -36.95
C GLY A 50 -6.99 18.98 -35.64
N TYR A 51 -6.04 18.67 -34.74
CA TYR A 51 -5.84 19.44 -33.51
C TYR A 51 -5.18 20.79 -33.79
N LYS A 52 -5.64 21.86 -33.13
CA LYS A 52 -4.92 23.13 -33.11
C LYS A 52 -3.72 23.00 -32.15
N CYS A 53 -2.53 22.94 -32.72
CA CYS A 53 -1.28 22.69 -31.97
C CYS A 53 -0.32 23.88 -32.09
N LYS A 54 0.44 24.16 -31.03
CA LYS A 54 1.57 25.12 -31.03
C LYS A 54 2.79 24.53 -30.32
N ILE A 55 4.00 24.89 -30.75
CA ILE A 55 5.26 24.54 -30.07
C ILE A 55 5.87 25.77 -29.41
N PHE A 56 6.24 25.67 -28.13
CA PHE A 56 7.16 26.60 -27.48
C PHE A 56 8.57 25.99 -27.43
N GLU A 57 9.53 26.67 -28.05
CA GLU A 57 10.94 26.27 -28.10
C GLU A 57 11.80 27.35 -27.46
N ALA A 58 12.69 26.96 -26.55
CA ALA A 58 13.59 27.89 -25.87
C ALA A 58 14.71 28.41 -26.78
N GLY A 59 15.08 27.63 -27.80
CA GLY A 59 16.09 27.97 -28.80
C GLY A 59 15.52 28.80 -29.94
N THR A 60 16.39 29.09 -30.91
CA THR A 60 16.04 29.91 -32.08
C THR A 60 15.64 29.07 -33.29
N GLU A 61 15.85 27.76 -33.23
CA GLU A 61 15.66 26.84 -34.36
C GLU A 61 15.16 25.45 -33.93
N LEU A 62 14.70 24.67 -34.92
CA LEU A 62 14.37 23.26 -34.72
C LEU A 62 15.63 22.41 -34.46
N GLY A 63 15.43 21.20 -33.93
CA GLY A 63 16.48 20.18 -33.82
C GLY A 63 16.90 19.85 -32.39
N GLY A 64 16.39 20.58 -31.40
CA GLY A 64 16.56 20.30 -29.98
C GLY A 64 18.03 20.18 -29.60
N ILE A 65 18.47 19.00 -29.17
CA ILE A 65 19.85 18.76 -28.73
C ILE A 65 20.90 19.13 -29.79
N TRP A 66 20.57 19.03 -31.08
CA TRP A 66 21.46 19.36 -32.20
C TRP A 66 21.47 20.86 -32.55
N HIS A 67 20.52 21.61 -32.02
CA HIS A 67 20.62 23.07 -31.99
C HIS A 67 21.60 23.49 -30.89
N TRP A 68 21.47 22.97 -29.67
CA TRP A 68 22.25 23.40 -28.50
C TRP A 68 23.69 22.85 -28.42
N ASN A 69 23.89 21.58 -28.77
CA ASN A 69 25.19 20.92 -28.61
C ASN A 69 26.01 21.00 -29.92
N CYS A 70 26.76 22.08 -30.06
CA CYS A 70 27.65 22.35 -31.19
C CYS A 70 29.14 22.34 -30.82
N TYR A 71 29.50 21.64 -29.73
CA TYR A 71 30.90 21.48 -29.34
C TYR A 71 31.73 20.71 -30.39
N PRO A 72 33.06 20.88 -30.42
CA PRO A 72 33.93 20.20 -31.40
C PRO A 72 33.77 18.68 -31.33
N GLY A 73 33.44 18.08 -32.47
CA GLY A 73 33.26 16.63 -32.58
C GLY A 73 31.88 16.10 -32.19
N ALA A 74 30.92 16.98 -31.86
CA ALA A 74 29.54 16.58 -31.60
C ALA A 74 28.95 15.77 -32.76
N ARG A 75 28.57 14.53 -32.47
CA ARG A 75 28.19 13.52 -33.46
C ARG A 75 27.25 12.47 -32.87
N VAL A 76 26.46 11.84 -33.74
CA VAL A 76 25.61 10.69 -33.37
C VAL A 76 26.46 9.46 -33.03
N ASP A 77 25.89 8.60 -32.18
CA ASP A 77 26.39 7.26 -31.89
C ASP A 77 25.49 6.15 -32.46
N SER A 78 24.40 6.52 -33.12
CA SER A 78 23.51 5.63 -33.87
C SER A 78 23.84 5.71 -35.36
N GLN A 79 24.10 4.55 -35.99
CA GLN A 79 24.45 4.49 -37.41
C GLN A 79 23.28 4.84 -38.33
N VAL A 80 23.56 5.40 -39.50
CA VAL A 80 22.57 5.60 -40.58
C VAL A 80 22.00 4.24 -41.05
N PRO A 81 20.68 4.09 -41.21
CA PRO A 81 19.60 5.10 -41.07
C PRO A 81 18.82 5.01 -39.75
N ILE A 82 19.42 4.55 -38.66
CA ILE A 82 18.69 4.36 -37.39
C ILE A 82 18.38 5.70 -36.72
N TYR A 83 19.21 6.72 -36.89
CA TYR A 83 19.08 8.03 -36.23
C TYR A 83 18.27 9.06 -37.03
N GLU A 84 17.13 8.64 -37.58
CA GLU A 84 16.20 9.51 -38.32
C GLU A 84 14.76 9.02 -38.17
N TYR A 85 13.80 9.81 -38.68
CA TYR A 85 12.40 9.42 -38.75
C TYR A 85 12.17 8.27 -39.75
N SER A 86 11.27 7.35 -39.40
CA SER A 86 10.85 6.25 -40.27
C SER A 86 9.90 6.65 -41.42
N MET A 87 9.46 7.91 -41.43
CA MET A 87 8.50 8.46 -42.40
C MET A 87 9.07 8.49 -43.83
N PRO A 88 8.49 7.74 -44.80
CA PRO A 88 8.99 7.67 -46.17
C PRO A 88 9.15 9.02 -46.88
N GLU A 89 8.25 9.97 -46.61
CA GLU A 89 8.30 11.34 -47.15
C GLU A 89 9.53 12.14 -46.71
N ILE A 90 10.20 11.72 -45.63
CA ILE A 90 11.42 12.32 -45.09
C ILE A 90 12.67 11.65 -45.65
N TRP A 91 12.79 10.33 -45.50
CA TRP A 91 14.05 9.63 -45.79
C TRP A 91 14.26 9.32 -47.28
N LYS A 92 13.20 9.24 -48.09
CA LYS A 92 13.31 8.85 -49.52
C LYS A 92 14.27 9.75 -50.29
N ASP A 93 14.21 11.07 -50.10
CA ASP A 93 15.04 12.05 -50.81
C ASP A 93 16.14 12.70 -49.93
N TRP A 94 16.37 12.18 -48.73
CA TRP A 94 17.48 12.60 -47.86
C TRP A 94 18.69 11.68 -47.97
N TYR A 95 19.92 12.21 -47.95
CA TYR A 95 21.14 11.40 -48.03
C TYR A 95 22.18 11.88 -47.02
N TRP A 96 22.78 10.94 -46.32
CA TRP A 96 23.86 11.19 -45.37
C TRP A 96 25.22 11.06 -46.06
N SER A 97 26.17 11.90 -45.66
CA SER A 97 27.55 11.88 -46.17
C SER A 97 28.43 10.82 -45.50
N CYS A 98 28.07 10.38 -44.30
CA CYS A 98 28.85 9.43 -43.51
C CYS A 98 27.97 8.56 -42.63
N ARG A 99 28.54 7.45 -42.13
CA ARG A 99 27.85 6.45 -41.30
C ARG A 99 27.34 7.02 -39.97
N TYR A 100 28.08 7.95 -39.37
CA TYR A 100 27.70 8.65 -38.14
C TYR A 100 27.76 10.17 -38.36
N PRO A 101 26.66 10.83 -38.78
CA PRO A 101 26.63 12.27 -39.05
C PRO A 101 26.88 13.16 -37.82
N GLY A 102 27.49 14.32 -38.06
CA GLY A 102 27.76 15.36 -37.05
C GLY A 102 26.62 16.37 -36.90
N THR A 103 26.76 17.31 -35.96
CA THR A 103 25.76 18.35 -35.69
C THR A 103 25.36 19.15 -36.92
N ASP A 104 26.30 19.58 -37.77
CA ASP A 104 26.00 20.35 -38.98
C ASP A 104 25.08 19.60 -39.95
N GLU A 105 25.31 18.30 -40.09
CA GLU A 105 24.52 17.46 -40.99
C GLU A 105 23.13 17.17 -40.42
N LEU A 106 23.01 17.03 -39.10
CA LEU A 106 21.70 16.94 -38.46
C LEU A 106 20.91 18.25 -38.54
N ARG A 107 21.57 19.41 -38.43
CA ARG A 107 20.90 20.71 -38.65
C ARG A 107 20.36 20.80 -40.08
N ARG A 108 21.11 20.33 -41.08
CA ARG A 108 20.62 20.21 -42.47
C ARG A 108 19.46 19.22 -42.61
N TYR A 109 19.50 18.10 -41.90
CA TYR A 109 18.40 17.15 -41.86
C TYR A 109 17.12 17.78 -41.28
N PHE A 110 17.21 18.52 -40.17
CA PHE A 110 16.05 19.24 -39.62
C PHE A 110 15.53 20.34 -40.55
N ALA A 111 16.41 21.01 -41.31
CA ALA A 111 15.99 21.94 -42.35
C ALA A 111 15.25 21.23 -43.51
N HIS A 112 15.67 20.01 -43.86
CA HIS A 112 14.95 19.15 -44.81
C HIS A 112 13.58 18.72 -44.27
N VAL A 113 13.51 18.31 -43.00
CA VAL A 113 12.24 17.98 -42.33
C VAL A 113 11.31 19.19 -42.30
N GLU A 114 11.82 20.38 -42.01
CA GLU A 114 11.03 21.62 -42.06
C GLU A 114 10.46 21.87 -43.45
N LYS A 115 11.27 21.72 -44.50
CA LYS A 115 10.82 21.87 -45.89
C LYS A 115 9.69 20.88 -46.25
N LYS A 116 9.69 19.69 -45.65
CA LYS A 116 8.69 18.64 -45.88
C LYS A 116 7.41 18.84 -45.08
N LEU A 117 7.52 19.27 -43.83
CA LEU A 117 6.43 19.23 -42.85
C LEU A 117 5.92 20.61 -42.44
N ASP A 118 6.63 21.69 -42.79
CA ASP A 118 6.26 23.09 -42.53
C ASP A 118 5.87 23.32 -41.05
N ILE A 119 6.80 22.99 -40.15
CA ILE A 119 6.56 22.96 -38.70
C ILE A 119 6.69 24.36 -38.11
N LYS A 120 7.67 25.17 -38.57
CA LYS A 120 7.98 26.49 -37.99
C LYS A 120 6.79 27.45 -37.94
N LYS A 121 5.83 27.33 -38.86
CA LYS A 121 4.62 28.16 -38.86
C LYS A 121 3.78 28.04 -37.58
N ASP A 122 3.93 26.97 -36.80
CA ASP A 122 3.24 26.78 -35.51
C ASP A 122 4.20 26.80 -34.32
N CYS A 123 5.44 27.25 -34.51
CA CYS A 123 6.43 27.42 -33.45
C CYS A 123 6.47 28.86 -32.95
N ALA A 124 6.69 29.01 -31.64
CA ALA A 124 7.23 30.21 -31.02
C ALA A 124 8.62 29.90 -30.46
N PHE A 125 9.64 30.45 -31.10
CA PHE A 125 11.05 30.33 -30.68
C PHE A 125 11.37 31.34 -29.58
N ASN A 126 12.53 31.20 -28.93
CA ASN A 126 12.92 32.01 -27.77
C ASN A 126 11.84 32.06 -26.67
N THR A 127 11.09 30.97 -26.53
CA THR A 127 9.92 30.88 -25.67
C THR A 127 10.16 29.80 -24.62
N ARG A 128 10.86 30.17 -23.54
CA ARG A 128 11.12 29.29 -22.40
C ARG A 128 9.90 29.24 -21.49
N VAL A 129 9.37 28.05 -21.24
CA VAL A 129 8.32 27.82 -20.22
C VAL A 129 8.96 27.84 -18.83
N VAL A 130 8.33 28.54 -17.89
CA VAL A 130 8.81 28.71 -16.50
C VAL A 130 7.75 28.44 -15.44
N GLY A 131 6.51 28.15 -15.86
CA GLY A 131 5.47 27.66 -14.95
C GLY A 131 4.30 27.05 -15.70
N ALA A 132 3.68 26.02 -15.13
CA ALA A 132 2.40 25.52 -15.60
C ALA A 132 1.57 24.88 -14.48
N ASP A 133 0.26 25.10 -14.52
CA ASP A 133 -0.73 24.55 -13.58
C ASP A 133 -2.01 24.16 -14.33
N PHE A 134 -2.75 23.17 -13.81
CA PHE A 134 -3.99 22.69 -14.44
C PHE A 134 -5.23 23.26 -13.75
N ASP A 135 -6.08 23.94 -14.50
CA ASP A 135 -7.35 24.48 -14.03
C ASP A 135 -8.46 23.44 -14.18
N LYS A 136 -8.71 22.67 -13.11
CA LYS A 136 -9.74 21.61 -13.06
C LYS A 136 -11.12 22.05 -13.59
N PRO A 137 -11.69 23.21 -13.18
CA PRO A 137 -12.96 23.70 -13.70
C PRO A 137 -13.02 23.88 -15.23
N SER A 138 -11.96 24.39 -15.86
CA SER A 138 -11.94 24.58 -17.32
C SER A 138 -11.39 23.37 -18.08
N GLY A 139 -10.75 22.43 -17.39
CA GLY A 139 -10.09 21.27 -17.99
C GLY A 139 -8.89 21.65 -18.86
N LYS A 140 -8.20 22.76 -18.54
CA LYS A 140 -7.10 23.31 -19.33
C LYS A 140 -5.89 23.65 -18.47
N TRP A 141 -4.71 23.52 -19.07
CA TRP A 141 -3.43 24.00 -18.55
C TRP A 141 -3.30 25.51 -18.72
N ASN A 142 -2.87 26.22 -17.67
CA ASN A 142 -2.34 27.57 -17.72
C ASN A 142 -0.82 27.50 -17.77
N ILE A 143 -0.20 28.08 -18.79
CA ILE A 143 1.23 27.93 -19.07
C ILE A 143 1.85 29.32 -19.15
N LYS A 144 2.98 29.52 -18.48
CA LYS A 144 3.70 30.80 -18.35
C LYS A 144 5.10 30.69 -18.93
N THR A 145 5.52 31.75 -19.59
CA THR A 145 6.84 31.85 -20.22
C THR A 145 7.71 32.90 -19.52
N GLU A 146 9.02 32.77 -19.66
CA GLU A 146 10.03 33.63 -19.02
C GLU A 146 9.84 35.12 -19.36
N ASP A 147 9.37 35.42 -20.57
CA ASP A 147 9.10 36.79 -21.02
C ASP A 147 7.68 37.30 -20.70
N GLY A 148 6.93 36.56 -19.88
CA GLY A 148 5.63 36.96 -19.35
C GLY A 148 4.42 36.67 -20.22
N ARG A 149 4.57 36.02 -21.38
CA ARG A 149 3.42 35.52 -22.16
C ARG A 149 2.75 34.34 -21.45
N THR A 150 1.45 34.17 -21.71
CA THR A 150 0.64 33.07 -21.17
C THR A 150 -0.05 32.28 -22.29
N ALA A 151 -0.28 30.99 -22.05
CA ALA A 151 -1.03 30.12 -22.93
C ALA A 151 -2.03 29.26 -22.16
N LYS A 152 -3.17 28.95 -22.79
CA LYS A 152 -4.15 27.98 -22.33
C LYS A 152 -4.27 26.82 -23.31
N ALA A 153 -4.18 25.59 -22.82
CA ALA A 153 -4.30 24.39 -23.66
C ALA A 153 -5.02 23.23 -22.96
N LYS A 154 -5.79 22.43 -23.70
CA LYS A 154 -6.42 21.22 -23.15
C LYS A 154 -5.38 20.14 -22.84
N TYR A 155 -4.39 19.99 -23.71
CA TYR A 155 -3.28 19.04 -23.56
C TYR A 155 -1.93 19.77 -23.52
N MET A 156 -1.04 19.31 -22.66
CA MET A 156 0.34 19.79 -22.57
C MET A 156 1.32 18.64 -22.80
N LEU A 157 2.13 18.73 -23.87
CA LEU A 157 3.03 17.65 -24.28
C LEU A 157 4.50 18.09 -24.12
N LEU A 158 5.27 17.37 -23.32
CA LEU A 158 6.65 17.73 -23.00
C LEU A 158 7.64 16.89 -23.81
N ALA A 159 8.31 17.54 -24.76
CA ALA A 159 9.36 16.96 -25.60
C ALA A 159 10.73 17.57 -25.26
N LEU A 160 11.05 17.63 -23.96
CA LEU A 160 12.23 18.32 -23.41
C LEU A 160 13.54 17.55 -23.63
N GLY A 161 13.46 16.23 -23.85
CA GLY A 161 14.60 15.33 -23.87
C GLY A 161 15.27 15.15 -22.49
N PHE A 162 16.31 14.31 -22.41
CA PHE A 162 16.96 13.98 -21.14
C PHE A 162 18.05 14.97 -20.70
N ALA A 163 18.52 15.86 -21.58
CA ALA A 163 19.74 16.66 -21.38
C ALA A 163 19.46 18.17 -21.22
N ALA A 164 18.39 18.52 -20.50
CA ALA A 164 17.94 19.91 -20.38
C ALA A 164 18.69 20.71 -19.29
N LYS A 165 18.90 20.15 -18.10
CA LYS A 165 19.55 20.85 -16.97
C LYS A 165 21.03 20.47 -16.88
N ARG A 166 21.92 21.42 -17.19
CA ARG A 166 23.38 21.26 -17.15
C ARG A 166 23.87 21.08 -15.71
N HIS A 167 24.98 20.36 -15.52
CA HIS A 167 25.58 20.18 -14.20
C HIS A 167 26.95 20.86 -14.10
N PHE A 168 27.05 21.81 -13.18
CA PHE A 168 28.30 22.45 -12.78
C PHE A 168 28.71 21.92 -11.41
N PRO A 169 29.91 21.35 -11.26
CA PRO A 169 30.48 21.05 -9.96
C PRO A 169 30.76 22.35 -9.18
N ASP A 170 30.62 22.29 -7.86
CA ASP A 170 30.83 23.44 -6.98
C ASP A 170 32.32 23.58 -6.60
N TRP A 171 33.15 23.94 -7.58
CA TRP A 171 34.58 24.17 -7.36
C TRP A 171 34.86 25.65 -7.06
N PRO A 172 35.56 25.98 -5.96
CA PRO A 172 35.90 27.36 -5.63
C PRO A 172 36.70 28.06 -6.74
N GLY A 173 36.36 29.32 -7.03
CA GLY A 173 37.12 30.20 -7.93
C GLY A 173 36.89 29.95 -9.42
N MET A 174 35.84 29.20 -9.82
CA MET A 174 35.54 28.95 -11.24
C MET A 174 35.32 30.26 -12.02
N GLU A 175 34.70 31.24 -11.36
CA GLU A 175 34.47 32.61 -11.84
C GLU A 175 35.74 33.46 -11.98
N ASP A 176 36.85 33.06 -11.33
CA ASP A 176 38.11 33.79 -11.35
C ASP A 176 38.99 33.46 -12.57
N PHE A 177 38.70 32.37 -13.30
CA PHE A 177 39.48 31.96 -14.47
C PHE A 177 39.39 32.99 -15.59
N GLU A 178 40.55 33.48 -16.07
CA GLU A 178 40.60 34.59 -17.03
C GLU A 178 40.55 34.13 -18.51
N GLY A 179 40.64 32.81 -18.77
CA GLY A 179 40.59 32.22 -20.12
C GLY A 179 39.17 31.91 -20.63
N GLU A 180 39.08 31.17 -21.74
CA GLU A 180 37.79 30.76 -22.31
C GLU A 180 37.22 29.56 -21.55
N PHE A 181 35.98 29.67 -21.06
CA PHE A 181 35.33 28.65 -20.24
C PHE A 181 33.95 28.33 -20.78
N HIS A 182 33.71 27.08 -21.18
CA HIS A 182 32.43 26.66 -21.73
C HIS A 182 32.00 25.29 -21.21
N HIS A 183 30.74 25.19 -20.77
CA HIS A 183 30.09 23.89 -20.65
C HIS A 183 29.76 23.39 -22.06
N SER A 184 29.95 22.09 -22.30
CA SER A 184 29.84 21.52 -23.64
C SER A 184 28.50 21.76 -24.32
N SER A 185 27.39 21.73 -23.58
CA SER A 185 26.04 21.99 -24.09
C SER A 185 25.66 23.47 -24.20
N PHE A 186 26.62 24.36 -24.02
CA PHE A 186 26.51 25.79 -24.30
C PHE A 186 27.82 26.26 -24.96
N TRP A 187 28.16 25.55 -26.04
CA TRP A 187 29.28 25.94 -26.88
C TRP A 187 28.86 27.09 -27.79
N PRO A 188 29.74 28.07 -28.06
CA PRO A 188 29.42 29.14 -29.00
C PRO A 188 29.26 28.58 -30.42
N ASP A 189 28.22 29.02 -31.15
CA ASP A 189 27.97 28.62 -32.54
C ASP A 189 29.11 29.01 -33.50
N ALA A 190 29.85 30.08 -33.20
CA ALA A 190 31.03 30.48 -33.94
C ALA A 190 32.23 29.53 -33.75
N GLY A 191 32.14 28.58 -32.82
CA GLY A 191 33.23 27.74 -32.38
C GLY A 191 34.16 28.44 -31.38
N VAL A 192 35.14 27.69 -30.87
CA VAL A 192 36.22 28.17 -30.00
C VAL A 192 37.53 27.83 -30.68
N ASP A 193 38.38 28.83 -30.90
CA ASP A 193 39.71 28.61 -31.47
C ASP A 193 40.61 27.99 -30.41
N VAL A 194 41.03 26.75 -30.63
CA VAL A 194 41.93 26.00 -29.74
C VAL A 194 43.36 25.93 -30.27
N LYS A 195 43.64 26.47 -31.46
CA LYS A 195 44.91 26.29 -32.14
C LYS A 195 46.06 26.89 -31.33
N GLY A 196 47.06 26.07 -31.00
CA GLY A 196 48.22 26.52 -30.22
C GLY A 196 47.92 26.88 -28.76
N LYS A 197 46.69 26.63 -28.27
CA LYS A 197 46.28 26.88 -26.89
C LYS A 197 46.41 25.64 -26.01
N ARG A 198 46.49 25.84 -24.69
CA ARG A 198 46.44 24.78 -23.67
C ARG A 198 44.99 24.56 -23.25
N VAL A 199 44.47 23.36 -23.50
CA VAL A 199 43.05 23.04 -23.31
C VAL A 199 42.88 22.06 -22.15
N ALA A 200 42.02 22.38 -21.19
CA ALA A 200 41.52 21.41 -20.22
C ALA A 200 40.19 20.81 -20.72
N VAL A 201 40.07 19.49 -20.67
CA VAL A 201 38.79 18.79 -20.84
C VAL A 201 38.46 18.11 -19.52
N ILE A 202 37.35 18.50 -18.91
CA ILE A 202 36.94 17.98 -17.61
C ILE A 202 35.76 17.03 -17.77
N GLY A 203 36.03 15.73 -17.56
CA GLY A 203 35.04 14.68 -17.70
C GLY A 203 35.22 13.84 -18.97
N THR A 204 34.89 12.56 -18.85
CA THR A 204 35.12 11.51 -19.86
C THR A 204 33.81 10.85 -20.31
N GLY A 205 32.68 11.57 -20.25
CA GLY A 205 31.47 11.13 -20.95
C GLY A 205 31.65 11.17 -22.47
N SER A 206 30.62 10.79 -23.23
CA SER A 206 30.64 10.87 -24.71
C SER A 206 31.11 12.24 -25.22
N THR A 207 30.59 13.30 -24.62
CA THR A 207 31.00 14.67 -24.93
C THR A 207 32.49 14.95 -24.66
N GLY A 208 33.01 14.51 -23.52
CA GLY A 208 34.42 14.69 -23.17
C GLY A 208 35.36 13.93 -24.11
N VAL A 209 34.97 12.71 -24.49
CA VAL A 209 35.69 11.89 -25.49
C VAL A 209 35.73 12.61 -26.84
N GLN A 210 34.59 13.11 -27.33
CA GLN A 210 34.50 13.82 -28.60
C GLN A 210 35.32 15.12 -28.59
N ILE A 211 35.18 15.95 -27.56
CA ILE A 211 35.94 17.20 -27.43
C ILE A 211 37.44 16.91 -27.37
N ALA A 212 37.87 16.04 -26.46
CA ALA A 212 39.29 15.70 -26.32
C ALA A 212 39.89 15.15 -27.62
N GLN A 213 39.15 14.31 -28.35
CA GLN A 213 39.59 13.77 -29.64
C GLN A 213 39.80 14.87 -30.68
N GLU A 214 38.86 15.82 -30.80
CA GLU A 214 38.96 16.87 -31.81
C GLU A 214 39.95 17.98 -31.42
N THR A 215 39.95 18.43 -30.17
CA THR A 215 40.85 19.51 -29.73
C THR A 215 42.31 19.07 -29.74
N SER A 216 42.60 17.78 -29.48
CA SER A 216 43.96 17.23 -29.53
C SER A 216 44.61 17.27 -30.92
N LYS A 217 43.83 17.51 -31.98
CA LYS A 217 44.36 17.63 -33.35
C LYS A 217 45.04 18.98 -33.61
N GLU A 218 44.63 20.03 -32.90
CA GLU A 218 45.00 21.42 -33.20
C GLU A 218 45.56 22.21 -32.00
N ALA A 219 45.21 21.80 -30.77
CA ALA A 219 45.71 22.44 -29.54
C ALA A 219 47.21 22.22 -29.35
N ALA A 220 47.87 23.13 -28.60
CA ALA A 220 49.26 22.94 -28.20
C ALA A 220 49.41 21.78 -27.21
N SER A 221 48.43 21.62 -26.32
CA SER A 221 48.34 20.49 -25.39
C SER A 221 46.90 20.35 -24.88
N VAL A 222 46.45 19.12 -24.67
CA VAL A 222 45.19 18.78 -24.01
C VAL A 222 45.48 18.06 -22.70
N THR A 223 44.94 18.57 -21.60
CA THR A 223 44.90 17.86 -20.32
C THR A 223 43.49 17.35 -20.06
N ASN A 224 43.32 16.04 -20.03
CA ASN A 224 42.04 15.40 -19.78
C ASN A 224 41.92 14.95 -18.31
N PHE A 225 40.94 15.50 -17.59
CA PHE A 225 40.67 15.18 -16.19
C PHE A 225 39.67 14.02 -16.10
N VAL A 226 40.17 12.84 -15.72
CA VAL A 226 39.46 11.56 -15.76
C VAL A 226 39.12 11.09 -14.34
N ARG A 227 37.81 11.00 -14.03
CA ARG A 227 37.34 10.38 -12.76
C ARG A 227 37.07 8.89 -12.90
N THR A 228 36.48 8.53 -14.03
CA THR A 228 36.17 7.14 -14.42
C THR A 228 36.38 7.08 -15.93
N PRO A 229 37.27 6.21 -16.45
CA PRO A 229 37.48 6.11 -17.88
C PRO A 229 36.20 5.64 -18.58
N ASN A 230 36.02 6.11 -19.82
CA ASN A 230 34.94 5.63 -20.66
C ASN A 230 35.35 4.31 -21.30
N LEU A 231 34.44 3.35 -21.38
CA LEU A 231 34.68 2.08 -22.06
C LEU A 231 34.36 2.24 -23.55
N CYS A 232 35.16 3.04 -24.25
CA CYS A 232 34.83 3.42 -25.63
C CYS A 232 34.87 2.26 -26.61
N LEU A 233 34.03 2.32 -27.63
CA LEU A 233 33.97 1.35 -28.73
C LEU A 233 34.39 2.00 -30.05
N PRO A 234 34.96 1.22 -30.99
CA PRO A 234 35.37 1.74 -32.28
C PRO A 234 34.15 2.15 -33.11
N MET A 235 34.12 3.41 -33.55
CA MET A 235 33.03 3.96 -34.34
C MET A 235 32.92 3.31 -35.73
N GLN A 236 34.05 2.94 -36.33
CA GLN A 236 34.12 2.46 -37.72
C GLN A 236 33.44 3.44 -38.70
N GLN A 237 33.82 4.71 -38.59
CA GLN A 237 33.32 5.80 -39.42
C GLN A 237 33.70 5.59 -40.90
N LYS A 238 32.74 5.81 -41.80
CA LYS A 238 32.91 5.63 -43.26
C LYS A 238 32.11 6.69 -44.00
N THR A 239 32.62 7.13 -45.15
CA THR A 239 31.85 7.94 -46.11
C THR A 239 30.79 7.06 -46.77
N LEU A 240 29.58 7.59 -46.94
CA LEU A 240 28.49 6.91 -47.62
C LEU A 240 28.27 7.53 -49.00
N THR A 241 28.17 6.70 -50.03
CA THR A 241 27.82 7.19 -51.37
C THR A 241 26.32 7.27 -51.54
N ARG A 242 25.88 8.03 -52.55
CA ARG A 242 24.46 8.14 -52.87
C ARG A 242 23.92 6.82 -53.41
N GLU A 243 24.68 6.16 -54.27
CA GLU A 243 24.32 4.90 -54.93
C GLU A 243 24.12 3.77 -53.91
N GLU A 244 24.98 3.70 -52.88
CA GLU A 244 24.82 2.73 -51.79
C GLU A 244 23.53 2.97 -51.02
N GLN A 245 23.23 4.24 -50.71
CA GLN A 245 22.03 4.61 -49.98
C GLN A 245 20.76 4.39 -50.81
N ASP A 246 20.77 4.70 -52.11
CA ASP A 246 19.64 4.43 -53.01
C ASP A 246 19.30 2.93 -53.04
N ARG A 247 20.30 2.08 -53.22
CA ARG A 247 20.12 0.62 -53.17
C ARG A 247 19.50 0.18 -51.84
N ARG A 248 20.05 0.64 -50.71
CA ARG A 248 19.56 0.27 -49.36
C ARG A 248 18.16 0.80 -49.09
N LYS A 249 17.79 1.98 -49.61
CA LYS A 249 16.44 2.54 -49.50
C LYS A 249 15.39 1.68 -50.19
N GLU A 250 15.73 1.10 -51.34
CA GLU A 250 14.85 0.21 -52.09
C GLU A 250 14.71 -1.17 -51.45
N THR A 251 15.78 -1.70 -50.85
CA THR A 251 15.82 -3.10 -50.40
C THR A 251 15.70 -3.30 -48.89
N GLU A 252 16.13 -2.34 -48.07
CA GLU A 252 16.38 -2.55 -46.64
C GLU A 252 15.66 -1.55 -45.72
N TYR A 253 15.50 -0.27 -46.08
CA TYR A 253 15.10 0.78 -45.12
C TYR A 253 13.75 0.51 -44.45
N GLU A 254 12.73 0.10 -45.22
CA GLU A 254 11.42 -0.22 -44.64
C GLU A 254 11.49 -1.35 -43.61
N GLU A 255 12.29 -2.38 -43.89
CA GLU A 255 12.48 -3.50 -42.99
C GLU A 255 13.31 -3.12 -41.78
N ILE A 256 14.35 -2.31 -41.95
CA ILE A 256 15.15 -1.76 -40.84
C ILE A 256 14.26 -0.98 -39.86
N PHE A 257 13.39 -0.10 -40.37
CA PHE A 257 12.49 0.70 -39.53
C PHE A 257 11.39 -0.12 -38.86
N LYS A 258 10.93 -1.21 -39.48
CA LYS A 258 10.01 -2.16 -38.84
C LYS A 258 10.73 -2.97 -37.76
N ASN A 259 11.90 -3.52 -38.08
CA ASN A 259 12.66 -4.40 -37.21
C ASN A 259 13.18 -3.67 -35.96
N ARG A 260 13.57 -2.39 -36.08
CA ARG A 260 14.02 -1.61 -34.91
C ARG A 260 12.95 -1.46 -33.82
N LEU A 261 11.68 -1.77 -34.08
CA LEU A 261 10.63 -1.75 -33.05
C LEU A 261 10.58 -3.04 -32.23
N ASN A 262 11.27 -4.09 -32.67
CA ASN A 262 11.26 -5.43 -32.08
C ASN A 262 12.59 -5.80 -31.43
N THR A 263 13.61 -4.94 -31.50
CA THR A 263 14.92 -5.17 -30.87
C THR A 263 15.00 -4.50 -29.49
N PHE A 264 15.83 -5.03 -28.59
CA PHE A 264 15.95 -4.55 -27.20
C PHE A 264 16.14 -3.03 -27.09
N ALA A 265 17.11 -2.47 -27.81
CA ALA A 265 17.51 -1.06 -27.74
C ALA A 265 17.06 -0.21 -28.95
N GLY A 266 16.31 -0.80 -29.87
CA GLY A 266 15.75 -0.09 -31.02
C GLY A 266 16.75 0.26 -32.13
N PHE A 267 17.72 -0.64 -32.32
CA PHE A 267 18.67 -0.66 -33.44
C PHE A 267 18.27 -1.74 -34.46
N ALA A 268 19.03 -1.87 -35.55
CA ALA A 268 18.81 -2.90 -36.58
C ALA A 268 19.25 -4.32 -36.15
N TYR A 269 19.82 -4.46 -34.95
CA TYR A 269 20.40 -5.68 -34.40
C TYR A 269 20.00 -5.84 -32.93
N ASP A 270 20.13 -7.07 -32.42
CA ASP A 270 19.83 -7.44 -31.03
C ASP A 270 20.81 -8.52 -30.53
N TYR A 271 20.74 -8.81 -29.23
CA TYR A 271 21.52 -9.88 -28.60
C TYR A 271 21.31 -11.21 -29.30
N ILE A 272 22.36 -12.02 -29.36
CA ILE A 272 22.24 -13.38 -29.86
C ILE A 272 21.64 -14.29 -28.80
N GLU A 273 20.89 -15.31 -29.22
CA GLU A 273 20.23 -16.28 -28.35
C GLU A 273 21.19 -17.34 -27.78
N LYS A 274 22.39 -16.92 -27.36
CA LYS A 274 23.42 -17.72 -26.69
C LYS A 274 23.91 -17.00 -25.44
N ASN A 275 24.27 -17.77 -24.42
CA ASN A 275 25.04 -17.28 -23.28
C ASN A 275 26.53 -17.28 -23.62
N THR A 276 27.30 -16.47 -22.91
CA THR A 276 28.73 -16.28 -23.18
C THR A 276 29.50 -17.60 -23.12
N PHE A 277 29.22 -18.46 -22.13
CA PHE A 277 29.94 -19.72 -21.94
C PHE A 277 29.37 -20.92 -22.72
N ASP A 278 28.40 -20.69 -23.61
CA ASP A 278 27.98 -21.72 -24.58
C ASP A 278 29.03 -21.90 -25.70
N ASP A 279 29.82 -20.86 -25.95
CA ASP A 279 30.93 -20.86 -26.91
C ASP A 279 32.28 -21.07 -26.20
N SER A 280 33.18 -21.80 -26.87
CA SER A 280 34.58 -21.98 -26.43
C SER A 280 35.34 -20.64 -26.39
N PRO A 281 36.45 -20.54 -25.64
CA PRO A 281 37.25 -19.31 -25.61
C PRO A 281 37.67 -18.81 -27.01
N GLU A 282 38.01 -19.72 -27.93
CA GLU A 282 38.39 -19.39 -29.31
C GLU A 282 37.20 -18.86 -30.13
N GLU A 283 36.02 -19.48 -29.98
CA GLU A 283 34.79 -19.01 -30.63
C GLU A 283 34.34 -17.66 -30.09
N ARG A 284 34.42 -17.45 -28.77
CA ARG A 284 34.13 -16.16 -28.12
C ARG A 284 35.05 -15.06 -28.64
N GLU A 285 36.36 -15.30 -28.69
CA GLU A 285 37.33 -14.33 -29.19
C GLU A 285 37.02 -13.96 -30.66
N ALA A 286 36.73 -14.94 -31.50
CA ALA A 286 36.36 -14.69 -32.90
C ALA A 286 35.04 -13.90 -33.03
N PHE A 287 34.05 -14.19 -32.18
CA PHE A 287 32.78 -13.46 -32.15
C PHE A 287 32.97 -12.01 -31.68
N TYR A 288 33.74 -11.80 -30.61
CA TYR A 288 34.10 -10.47 -30.13
C TYR A 288 34.87 -9.65 -31.16
N GLU A 289 35.82 -10.26 -31.88
CA GLU A 289 36.53 -9.59 -32.99
C GLU A 289 35.56 -9.18 -34.11
N LYS A 290 34.64 -10.05 -34.50
CA LYS A 290 33.61 -9.71 -35.50
C LYS A 290 32.78 -8.49 -35.09
N LEU A 291 32.29 -8.46 -33.84
CA LEU A 291 31.51 -7.32 -33.34
C LEU A 291 32.35 -6.03 -33.27
N TRP A 292 33.64 -6.16 -32.92
CA TRP A 292 34.60 -5.04 -32.88
C TRP A 292 34.91 -4.47 -34.27
N GLU A 293 35.02 -5.34 -35.29
CA GLU A 293 35.22 -4.96 -36.70
C GLU A 293 33.99 -4.29 -37.30
N ASN A 294 32.78 -4.77 -36.96
CA ASN A 294 31.53 -4.13 -37.38
C ASN A 294 31.39 -2.71 -36.82
N GLY A 295 31.84 -2.52 -35.57
CA GLY A 295 31.88 -1.26 -34.85
C GLY A 295 30.53 -0.76 -34.37
N GLY A 296 30.49 0.49 -33.91
CA GLY A 296 29.29 1.06 -33.33
C GLY A 296 28.92 0.39 -32.01
N PHE A 297 27.61 0.18 -31.80
CA PHE A 297 27.09 -0.47 -30.59
C PHE A 297 26.91 -1.98 -30.72
N GLU A 298 27.37 -2.62 -31.79
CA GLU A 298 27.20 -4.08 -31.94
C GLU A 298 27.90 -4.86 -30.81
N PHE A 299 29.10 -4.47 -30.40
CA PHE A 299 29.78 -5.10 -29.24
C PHE A 299 29.00 -4.94 -27.92
N TRP A 300 28.13 -3.92 -27.82
CA TRP A 300 27.29 -3.69 -26.64
C TRP A 300 25.92 -4.37 -26.74
N LEU A 301 25.24 -4.24 -27.88
CA LEU A 301 23.81 -4.53 -28.05
C LEU A 301 23.51 -5.68 -29.04
N ALA A 302 24.55 -6.28 -29.65
CA ALA A 302 24.44 -7.48 -30.48
C ALA A 302 25.30 -8.65 -29.93
N ASN A 303 25.64 -8.57 -28.64
CA ASN A 303 26.51 -9.52 -27.96
C ASN A 303 25.70 -10.70 -27.39
N TYR A 304 26.32 -11.55 -26.56
CA TYR A 304 25.61 -12.60 -25.80
C TYR A 304 24.55 -11.99 -24.87
N LYS A 305 23.42 -12.69 -24.70
CA LYS A 305 22.27 -12.19 -23.93
C LYS A 305 22.51 -12.06 -22.43
N ASP A 306 23.53 -12.73 -21.90
CA ASP A 306 23.91 -12.70 -20.48
C ASP A 306 24.91 -11.58 -20.13
N LEU A 307 25.38 -10.79 -21.10
CA LEU A 307 26.38 -9.73 -20.94
C LEU A 307 26.06 -8.75 -19.79
N LEU A 308 24.79 -8.36 -19.65
CA LEU A 308 24.32 -7.39 -18.65
C LEU A 308 23.72 -8.04 -17.40
N PHE A 309 23.77 -9.38 -17.29
CA PHE A 309 23.10 -10.14 -16.22
C PHE A 309 24.08 -10.97 -15.39
N GLU A 310 25.22 -11.39 -15.95
CA GLU A 310 26.18 -12.27 -15.27
C GLU A 310 27.59 -11.66 -15.21
N ASN A 311 28.21 -11.69 -14.02
CA ASN A 311 29.48 -11.01 -13.77
C ASN A 311 30.67 -11.63 -14.52
N LYS A 312 30.72 -12.95 -14.69
CA LYS A 312 31.80 -13.63 -15.42
C LYS A 312 31.70 -13.37 -16.92
N ALA A 313 30.49 -13.42 -17.48
CA ALA A 313 30.20 -13.07 -18.87
C ALA A 313 30.61 -11.61 -19.16
N ASN A 314 30.22 -10.69 -18.27
CA ASN A 314 30.62 -9.28 -18.37
C ASN A 314 32.15 -9.09 -18.31
N ARG A 315 32.82 -9.86 -17.45
CA ARG A 315 34.29 -9.82 -17.32
C ARG A 315 35.00 -10.29 -18.59
N GLU A 316 34.50 -11.30 -19.30
CA GLU A 316 35.07 -11.74 -20.58
C GLU A 316 35.03 -10.62 -21.63
N ALA A 317 33.88 -9.96 -21.78
CA ALA A 317 33.74 -8.82 -22.69
C ALA A 317 34.66 -7.64 -22.29
N TYR A 318 34.78 -7.36 -20.98
CA TYR A 318 35.70 -6.33 -20.49
C TYR A 318 37.17 -6.68 -20.78
N ASN A 319 37.58 -7.92 -20.54
CA ASN A 319 38.96 -8.37 -20.79
C ASN A 319 39.32 -8.21 -22.27
N PHE A 320 38.40 -8.55 -23.18
CA PHE A 320 38.56 -8.32 -24.61
C PHE A 320 38.70 -6.82 -24.92
N TRP A 321 37.78 -5.99 -24.43
CA TRP A 321 37.84 -4.52 -24.61
C TRP A 321 39.17 -3.94 -24.10
N ALA A 322 39.61 -4.36 -22.91
CA ALA A 322 40.85 -3.90 -22.28
C ALA A 322 42.07 -4.32 -23.11
N LYS A 323 42.10 -5.58 -23.59
CA LYS A 323 43.16 -6.08 -24.49
C LYS A 323 43.27 -5.22 -25.75
N LYS A 324 42.16 -4.94 -26.44
CA LYS A 324 42.13 -4.14 -27.68
C LYS A 324 42.50 -2.68 -27.43
N THR A 325 42.01 -2.10 -26.33
CA THR A 325 42.26 -0.69 -26.00
C THR A 325 43.69 -0.46 -25.52
N ARG A 326 44.22 -1.32 -24.65
CA ARG A 326 45.58 -1.22 -24.10
C ARG A 326 46.65 -1.33 -25.18
N ALA A 327 46.39 -2.08 -26.26
CA ALA A 327 47.31 -2.19 -27.40
C ALA A 327 47.52 -0.86 -28.16
N ARG A 328 46.63 0.12 -27.97
CA ARG A 328 46.64 1.42 -28.66
C ARG A 328 47.33 2.54 -27.86
N ILE A 329 47.76 2.26 -26.63
CA ILE A 329 48.33 3.25 -25.70
C ILE A 329 49.75 2.82 -25.32
N SER A 330 50.75 3.57 -25.77
CA SER A 330 52.16 3.26 -25.53
C SER A 330 52.61 3.67 -24.12
N ASP A 331 52.10 4.78 -23.59
CA ASP A 331 52.42 5.26 -22.24
C ASP A 331 51.77 4.36 -21.17
N PRO A 332 52.55 3.73 -20.27
CA PRO A 332 52.00 2.81 -19.27
C PRO A 332 51.10 3.50 -18.24
N VAL A 333 51.39 4.76 -17.87
CA VAL A 333 50.61 5.51 -16.89
C VAL A 333 49.26 5.89 -17.48
N LYS A 334 49.25 6.47 -18.69
CA LYS A 334 47.99 6.80 -19.39
C LYS A 334 47.16 5.56 -19.64
N ARG A 335 47.81 4.45 -20.01
CA ARG A 335 47.15 3.16 -20.27
C ARG A 335 46.46 2.61 -19.04
N ASP A 336 47.07 2.69 -17.87
CA ASP A 336 46.47 2.20 -16.62
C ASP A 336 45.34 3.11 -16.10
N ILE A 337 45.35 4.39 -16.45
CA ILE A 337 44.23 5.31 -16.16
C ILE A 337 43.06 5.10 -17.13
N LEU A 338 43.34 5.02 -18.43
CA LEU A 338 42.31 4.98 -19.49
C LEU A 338 41.74 3.57 -19.71
N ALA A 339 42.51 2.51 -19.48
CA ALA A 339 42.09 1.12 -19.65
C ALA A 339 42.66 0.22 -18.54
N PRO A 340 42.21 0.40 -17.28
CA PRO A 340 42.70 -0.39 -16.15
C PRO A 340 42.42 -1.89 -16.35
N LEU A 341 43.29 -2.75 -15.83
CA LEU A 341 43.07 -4.21 -15.91
C LEU A 341 41.89 -4.68 -15.05
N GLU A 342 41.65 -4.00 -13.93
CA GLU A 342 40.46 -4.23 -13.11
C GLU A 342 39.37 -3.22 -13.48
N PRO A 343 38.16 -3.68 -13.85
CA PRO A 343 37.07 -2.80 -14.22
C PRO A 343 36.61 -1.93 -13.05
N LEU A 344 36.49 -0.62 -13.26
CA LEU A 344 35.89 0.29 -12.27
C LEU A 344 34.35 0.18 -12.22
N HIS A 345 33.76 -0.46 -13.23
CA HIS A 345 32.36 -0.85 -13.31
C HIS A 345 32.18 -1.91 -14.41
N ALA A 346 31.08 -2.65 -14.35
CA ALA A 346 30.73 -3.63 -15.37
C ALA A 346 30.63 -2.99 -16.77
N PHE A 347 31.08 -3.70 -17.80
CA PHE A 347 30.99 -3.27 -19.20
C PHE A 347 29.51 -3.08 -19.60
N GLY A 348 29.21 -2.03 -20.37
CA GLY A 348 27.84 -1.75 -20.84
C GLY A 348 26.85 -1.20 -19.81
N THR A 349 27.23 -1.08 -18.52
CA THR A 349 26.37 -0.49 -17.47
C THR A 349 26.36 1.03 -17.43
N LYS A 350 27.18 1.64 -18.30
CA LYS A 350 27.12 3.03 -18.75
C LYS A 350 27.15 3.01 -20.27
N ARG A 351 26.45 3.93 -20.95
CA ARG A 351 26.50 4.04 -22.42
C ARG A 351 27.96 4.13 -22.87
N PRO A 352 28.49 3.13 -23.59
CA PRO A 352 29.81 3.24 -24.21
C PRO A 352 29.82 4.45 -25.14
N SER A 353 30.93 5.15 -25.25
CA SER A 353 31.08 6.21 -26.25
C SER A 353 31.76 5.66 -27.50
N LEU A 354 31.34 6.12 -28.66
CA LEU A 354 32.01 5.75 -29.91
C LEU A 354 33.18 6.70 -30.18
N GLU A 355 34.35 6.13 -30.45
CA GLU A 355 35.56 6.89 -30.73
C GLU A 355 36.21 6.44 -32.04
N GLN A 356 37.07 7.30 -32.60
CA GLN A 356 37.81 7.01 -33.83
C GLN A 356 39.31 6.89 -33.56
N ASN A 357 39.86 7.83 -32.78
CA ASN A 357 41.27 7.87 -32.43
C ASN A 357 41.51 8.56 -31.07
N TYR A 358 40.55 8.44 -30.15
CA TYR A 358 40.59 9.12 -28.85
C TYR A 358 41.81 8.70 -28.04
N TYR A 359 42.09 7.40 -27.99
CA TYR A 359 43.22 6.86 -27.23
C TYR A 359 44.56 7.26 -27.83
N GLU A 360 44.71 7.22 -29.15
CA GLU A 360 45.93 7.65 -29.85
C GLU A 360 46.18 9.15 -29.67
N MET A 361 45.11 9.96 -29.68
CA MET A 361 45.22 11.39 -29.44
C MET A 361 45.74 11.69 -28.04
N LEU A 362 45.20 11.02 -27.01
CA LEU A 362 45.66 11.23 -25.63
C LEU A 362 47.04 10.61 -25.35
N ASP A 363 47.45 9.58 -26.10
CA ASP A 363 48.77 8.95 -25.93
C ASP A 363 49.92 9.89 -26.33
N ARG A 364 49.67 10.86 -27.22
CA ARG A 364 50.67 11.87 -27.65
C ARG A 364 51.39 12.53 -26.47
N PRO A 365 52.71 12.77 -26.56
CA PRO A 365 53.52 13.23 -25.42
C PRO A 365 53.13 14.62 -24.90
N GLU A 366 52.60 15.49 -25.76
CA GLU A 366 52.11 16.82 -25.38
C GLU A 366 50.80 16.81 -24.59
N ASN A 367 50.06 15.69 -24.61
CA ASN A 367 48.78 15.54 -23.92
C ASN A 367 48.96 14.84 -22.57
N GLU A 368 48.18 15.27 -21.57
CA GLU A 368 48.24 14.76 -20.20
C GLU A 368 46.88 14.14 -19.82
N VAL A 369 46.92 13.06 -19.04
CA VAL A 369 45.72 12.41 -18.48
C VAL A 369 45.86 12.42 -16.97
N ILE A 370 44.92 13.07 -16.28
CA ILE A 370 44.95 13.23 -14.83
C ILE A 370 43.85 12.38 -14.20
N ASP A 371 44.21 11.46 -13.31
CA ASP A 371 43.28 10.68 -12.52
C ASP A 371 42.80 11.51 -11.31
N VAL A 372 41.63 12.14 -11.45
CA VAL A 372 41.07 13.00 -10.39
C VAL A 372 40.53 12.24 -9.18
N LYS A 373 40.56 10.89 -9.18
CA LYS A 373 40.35 10.13 -7.94
C LYS A 373 41.61 10.13 -7.07
N LYS A 374 42.80 10.16 -7.69
CA LYS A 374 44.09 10.24 -6.99
C LYS A 374 44.49 11.68 -6.70
N THR A 375 44.29 12.58 -7.67
CA THR A 375 44.61 14.02 -7.56
C THR A 375 43.36 14.87 -7.88
N PRO A 376 42.38 14.96 -6.96
CA PRO A 376 41.19 15.79 -7.14
C PRO A 376 41.46 17.24 -7.53
N ILE A 377 40.53 17.84 -8.27
CA ILE A 377 40.48 19.30 -8.51
C ILE A 377 40.10 19.98 -7.19
N GLU A 378 40.95 20.89 -6.70
CA GLU A 378 40.74 21.60 -5.43
C GLU A 378 40.07 22.95 -5.67
N LYS A 379 40.60 23.75 -6.61
CA LYS A 379 40.08 25.08 -6.94
C LYS A 379 40.55 25.54 -8.31
N PHE A 380 39.85 26.52 -8.83
CA PHE A 380 40.24 27.30 -9.99
C PHE A 380 40.97 28.56 -9.53
N VAL A 381 41.90 29.01 -10.36
CA VAL A 381 42.63 30.26 -10.21
C VAL A 381 42.67 30.96 -11.56
N LYS A 382 43.11 32.21 -11.59
CA LYS A 382 43.14 33.04 -12.81
C LYS A 382 43.77 32.35 -14.02
N GLU A 383 44.88 31.65 -13.80
CA GLU A 383 45.67 31.01 -14.86
C GLU A 383 45.26 29.56 -15.18
N GLY A 384 44.38 28.93 -14.39
CA GLY A 384 43.99 27.53 -14.60
C GLY A 384 43.46 26.80 -13.36
N ILE A 385 43.87 25.54 -13.17
CA ILE A 385 43.30 24.62 -12.17
C ILE A 385 44.39 24.14 -11.21
N VAL A 386 44.10 24.15 -9.91
CA VAL A 386 44.97 23.56 -8.88
C VAL A 386 44.41 22.21 -8.44
N THR A 387 45.26 21.18 -8.49
CA THR A 387 44.95 19.83 -7.99
C THR A 387 45.46 19.63 -6.56
N SER A 388 44.93 18.61 -5.88
CA SER A 388 45.20 18.32 -4.46
C SER A 388 46.68 18.04 -4.11
N ASP A 389 47.52 17.75 -5.10
CA ASP A 389 48.97 17.61 -4.95
C ASP A 389 49.71 18.97 -4.93
N GLY A 390 48.96 20.08 -5.01
CA GLY A 390 49.47 21.45 -5.03
C GLY A 390 49.95 21.90 -6.42
N LYS A 391 49.79 21.08 -7.47
CA LYS A 391 50.23 21.41 -8.82
C LYS A 391 49.23 22.38 -9.48
N LEU A 392 49.76 23.47 -10.05
CA LEU A 392 49.00 24.38 -10.91
C LEU A 392 49.11 23.92 -12.37
N HIS A 393 47.98 23.58 -12.97
CA HIS A 393 47.85 23.31 -14.39
C HIS A 393 47.29 24.56 -15.09
N LYS A 394 48.07 25.16 -15.98
CA LYS A 394 47.70 26.41 -16.67
C LYS A 394 46.96 26.14 -17.97
N PHE A 395 45.86 26.85 -18.19
CA PHE A 395 45.00 26.66 -19.36
C PHE A 395 44.59 27.98 -19.99
N ASP A 396 44.35 27.96 -21.29
CA ASP A 396 43.80 29.08 -22.04
C ASP A 396 42.31 28.82 -22.37
N VAL A 397 41.92 27.54 -22.48
CA VAL A 397 40.54 27.10 -22.73
C VAL A 397 40.19 25.96 -21.77
N ILE A 398 39.00 26.00 -21.17
CA ILE A 398 38.44 24.95 -20.33
C ILE A 398 37.10 24.51 -20.90
N ALA A 399 37.02 23.24 -21.27
CA ALA A 399 35.81 22.56 -21.69
C ALA A 399 35.25 21.72 -20.53
N LEU A 400 34.12 22.14 -19.99
CA LEU A 400 33.42 21.44 -18.92
C LEU A 400 32.45 20.40 -19.55
N ALA A 401 32.81 19.12 -19.47
CA ALA A 401 32.05 17.98 -19.99
C ALA A 401 31.49 17.11 -18.85
N THR A 402 30.96 17.75 -17.81
CA THR A 402 30.47 17.13 -16.55
C THR A 402 29.03 16.62 -16.62
N GLY A 403 28.37 16.79 -17.77
CA GLY A 403 27.06 16.21 -18.05
C GLY A 403 25.89 17.05 -17.53
N PHE A 404 24.81 16.39 -17.12
CA PHE A 404 23.51 17.01 -16.86
C PHE A 404 22.86 16.39 -15.62
N ASP A 405 21.89 17.07 -14.99
CA ASP A 405 20.85 16.40 -14.20
C ASP A 405 19.92 15.68 -15.16
N SER A 406 20.40 14.55 -15.67
CA SER A 406 19.78 13.81 -16.75
C SER A 406 18.38 13.33 -16.37
N VAL A 407 17.51 13.29 -17.38
CA VAL A 407 16.16 12.71 -17.36
C VAL A 407 15.14 13.51 -16.53
N THR A 408 15.46 13.85 -15.28
CA THR A 408 14.54 14.56 -14.38
C THR A 408 14.71 16.08 -14.38
N GLY A 409 15.92 16.58 -14.67
CA GLY A 409 16.27 17.98 -14.45
C GLY A 409 15.47 18.97 -15.28
N GLY A 410 15.08 18.60 -16.51
CA GLY A 410 14.27 19.45 -17.39
C GLY A 410 12.88 19.73 -16.83
N MET A 411 12.16 18.67 -16.42
CA MET A 411 10.80 18.80 -15.89
C MET A 411 10.79 19.50 -14.52
N LYS A 412 11.77 19.21 -13.64
CA LYS A 412 11.89 19.88 -12.33
C LYS A 412 12.13 21.39 -12.43
N ASN A 413 12.74 21.88 -13.52
CA ASN A 413 13.14 23.29 -13.64
C ASN A 413 12.15 24.17 -14.42
N MET A 414 10.97 23.65 -14.75
CA MET A 414 9.97 24.33 -15.58
C MET A 414 8.79 24.90 -14.77
N GLY A 415 8.85 24.82 -13.43
CA GLY A 415 7.79 25.33 -12.54
C GLY A 415 6.46 24.58 -12.70
N LEU A 416 6.50 23.29 -13.02
CA LEU A 416 5.33 22.42 -13.13
C LEU A 416 4.68 22.23 -11.75
N ARG A 417 3.38 22.50 -11.65
CA ARG A 417 2.58 22.28 -10.44
C ARG A 417 1.48 21.26 -10.70
N ASN A 418 1.26 20.38 -9.73
CA ASN A 418 0.13 19.47 -9.76
C ASN A 418 -1.18 20.23 -9.47
N VAL A 419 -2.30 19.53 -9.56
CA VAL A 419 -3.64 20.07 -9.28
C VAL A 419 -3.86 20.61 -7.85
N ASP A 420 -2.96 20.31 -6.93
CA ASP A 420 -2.99 20.77 -5.53
C ASP A 420 -2.00 21.94 -5.30
N GLY A 421 -1.32 22.41 -6.34
CA GLY A 421 -0.38 23.54 -6.31
C GLY A 421 1.06 23.17 -5.92
N VAL A 422 1.36 21.89 -5.68
CA VAL A 422 2.69 21.39 -5.31
C VAL A 422 3.59 21.31 -6.53
N GLU A 423 4.84 21.78 -6.42
CA GLU A 423 5.80 21.71 -7.52
C GLU A 423 6.32 20.28 -7.74
N LEU A 424 6.47 19.88 -9.00
CA LEU A 424 7.05 18.58 -9.36
C LEU A 424 8.46 18.39 -8.76
N ALA A 425 9.22 19.47 -8.65
CA ALA A 425 10.55 19.45 -8.03
C ALA A 425 10.51 19.00 -6.57
N ASP A 426 9.43 19.33 -5.84
CA ASP A 426 9.22 18.90 -4.46
C ASP A 426 8.74 17.46 -4.40
N THR A 427 7.79 17.07 -5.26
CA THR A 427 7.29 15.69 -5.34
C THR A 427 8.39 14.69 -5.66
N TRP A 428 9.36 15.06 -6.50
CA TRP A 428 10.48 14.21 -6.88
C TRP A 428 11.70 14.27 -5.95
N LYS A 429 11.60 14.92 -4.77
CA LYS A 429 12.68 14.90 -3.77
C LYS A 429 12.91 13.52 -3.17
N SER A 430 11.85 12.73 -2.98
CA SER A 430 11.89 11.39 -2.39
C SER A 430 12.09 10.26 -3.42
N GLY A 431 12.01 10.58 -4.71
CA GLY A 431 12.16 9.64 -5.81
C GLY A 431 11.34 10.04 -7.02
N THR A 432 11.62 9.42 -8.15
CA THR A 432 10.99 9.71 -9.44
C THR A 432 9.80 8.76 -9.62
N TYR A 433 8.63 9.32 -9.85
CA TYR A 433 7.38 8.59 -10.04
C TYR A 433 6.78 9.02 -11.35
N THR A 434 6.44 8.04 -12.19
CA THR A 434 5.75 8.24 -13.46
C THR A 434 4.91 7.01 -13.76
N TYR A 435 3.87 7.18 -14.58
CA TYR A 435 3.19 6.07 -15.20
C TYR A 435 3.67 5.89 -16.65
N MET A 436 4.16 4.69 -16.97
CA MET A 436 4.68 4.30 -18.29
C MET A 436 5.85 5.15 -18.82
N GLY A 437 6.43 6.00 -17.98
CA GLY A 437 7.39 7.02 -18.44
C GLY A 437 6.80 8.00 -19.46
N MET A 438 5.49 8.26 -19.38
CA MET A 438 4.77 9.18 -20.27
C MET A 438 3.75 10.07 -19.55
N ALA A 439 3.26 9.71 -18.36
CA ALA A 439 2.27 10.49 -17.60
C ALA A 439 2.65 10.59 -16.12
N LEU A 440 2.06 11.56 -15.41
CA LEU A 440 2.22 11.76 -13.97
C LEU A 440 0.87 11.87 -13.28
N ALA A 441 0.79 11.45 -12.01
CA ALA A 441 -0.39 11.62 -11.18
C ALA A 441 -0.51 13.07 -10.69
N GLY A 442 -1.72 13.62 -10.79
CA GLY A 442 -1.98 15.03 -10.47
C GLY A 442 -1.59 16.00 -11.59
N PHE A 443 -1.31 15.49 -12.79
CA PHE A 443 -1.02 16.29 -14.00
C PHE A 443 -1.93 15.86 -15.16
N PRO A 444 -3.24 16.14 -15.08
CA PRO A 444 -4.21 15.65 -16.06
C PRO A 444 -3.89 16.13 -17.48
N ASN A 445 -4.08 15.28 -18.49
CA ASN A 445 -3.81 15.59 -19.91
C ASN A 445 -2.38 16.10 -20.21
N MET A 446 -1.44 15.91 -19.28
CA MET A 446 -0.02 16.18 -19.52
C MET A 446 0.71 14.87 -19.84
N PHE A 447 1.36 14.84 -21.00
CA PHE A 447 2.21 13.72 -21.40
C PHE A 447 3.63 14.18 -21.69
N PHE A 448 4.60 13.29 -21.54
CA PHE A 448 6.00 13.58 -21.86
C PHE A 448 6.65 12.41 -22.61
N LEU A 449 7.70 12.71 -23.38
CA LEU A 449 8.43 11.73 -24.18
C LEU A 449 9.91 11.78 -23.84
N TYR A 450 10.56 10.64 -24.02
CA TYR A 450 12.00 10.47 -23.84
C TYR A 450 12.47 10.97 -22.46
N GLY A 451 11.63 10.72 -21.45
CA GLY A 451 11.78 11.19 -20.07
C GLY A 451 12.04 10.05 -19.08
N ALA A 452 11.73 10.29 -17.81
CA ALA A 452 11.96 9.34 -16.74
C ALA A 452 11.17 8.05 -16.92
N GLN A 453 11.79 6.92 -16.57
CA GLN A 453 11.19 5.60 -16.52
C GLN A 453 10.62 5.08 -17.85
N GLY A 454 10.93 5.72 -18.97
CA GLY A 454 10.83 5.16 -20.31
C GLY A 454 12.16 4.52 -20.76
N PRO A 455 12.21 3.85 -21.93
CA PRO A 455 13.44 3.24 -22.44
C PRO A 455 14.59 4.26 -22.59
N THR A 456 14.25 5.46 -23.05
CA THR A 456 15.08 6.68 -23.06
C THR A 456 16.57 6.45 -23.34
N ALA A 457 17.41 6.31 -22.32
CA ALA A 457 18.85 6.20 -22.52
C ALA A 457 19.34 4.81 -22.98
N PHE A 458 18.52 3.78 -22.75
CA PHE A 458 18.74 2.40 -23.19
C PHE A 458 18.23 2.15 -24.61
N SER A 459 17.72 3.18 -25.27
CA SER A 459 17.20 3.09 -26.62
C SER A 459 17.85 4.08 -27.60
N ASN A 460 17.62 3.82 -28.88
CA ASN A 460 17.76 4.83 -29.92
C ASN A 460 16.66 5.90 -29.80
N GLY A 461 17.06 7.18 -29.79
CA GLY A 461 16.18 8.32 -29.55
C GLY A 461 14.98 8.40 -30.52
N PRO A 462 15.21 8.47 -31.84
CA PRO A 462 14.12 8.50 -32.83
C PRO A 462 13.16 7.31 -32.71
N THR A 463 13.67 6.10 -32.47
CA THR A 463 12.82 4.92 -32.23
C THR A 463 11.91 5.11 -31.02
N CYS A 464 12.47 5.57 -29.89
CA CYS A 464 11.72 5.79 -28.67
C CYS A 464 10.64 6.86 -28.83
N VAL A 465 11.00 7.96 -29.50
CA VAL A 465 10.10 9.08 -29.78
C VAL A 465 8.92 8.65 -30.62
N GLU A 466 9.11 7.83 -31.65
CA GLU A 466 8.01 7.36 -32.49
C GLU A 466 7.07 6.43 -31.73
N VAL A 467 7.60 5.50 -30.93
CA VAL A 467 6.79 4.57 -30.12
C VAL A 467 5.94 5.33 -29.10
N GLN A 468 6.56 6.23 -28.33
CA GLN A 468 5.83 7.03 -27.33
C GLN A 468 4.90 8.05 -28.00
N GLY A 469 5.32 8.64 -29.12
CA GLY A 469 4.53 9.60 -29.88
C GLY A 469 3.26 8.99 -30.45
N ASP A 470 3.35 7.81 -31.07
CA ASP A 470 2.17 7.09 -31.57
C ASP A 470 1.24 6.70 -30.42
N TRP A 471 1.77 6.26 -29.27
CA TRP A 471 0.95 5.95 -28.09
C TRP A 471 0.18 7.19 -27.58
N ILE A 472 0.86 8.33 -27.42
CA ILE A 472 0.24 9.59 -26.95
C ILE A 472 -0.83 10.07 -27.94
N VAL A 473 -0.53 10.03 -29.24
CA VAL A 473 -1.47 10.41 -30.29
C VAL A 473 -2.72 9.50 -30.27
N ASN A 474 -2.53 8.19 -30.08
CA ASN A 474 -3.63 7.23 -29.96
C ASN A 474 -4.45 7.43 -28.68
N CYS A 475 -3.80 7.71 -27.55
CA CYS A 475 -4.45 8.05 -26.30
C CYS A 475 -5.35 9.29 -26.48
N MET A 476 -4.80 10.38 -27.01
CA MET A 476 -5.55 11.63 -27.26
C MET A 476 -6.70 11.42 -28.24
N LYS A 477 -6.50 10.63 -29.31
CA LYS A 477 -7.56 10.27 -30.24
C LYS A 477 -8.69 9.54 -29.53
N LYS A 478 -8.38 8.52 -28.72
CA LYS A 478 -9.35 7.73 -27.96
C LYS A 478 -10.11 8.60 -26.94
N LEU A 479 -9.43 9.50 -26.22
CA LEU A 479 -10.07 10.45 -25.30
C LEU A 479 -11.10 11.34 -26.02
N ARG A 480 -10.76 11.84 -27.21
CA ARG A 480 -11.67 12.63 -28.04
C ARG A 480 -12.85 11.79 -28.56
N ASP A 481 -12.58 10.59 -29.06
CA ASP A 481 -13.61 9.71 -29.64
C ASP A 481 -14.61 9.22 -28.56
N GLU A 482 -14.15 9.06 -27.31
CA GLU A 482 -14.97 8.63 -26.16
C GLU A 482 -15.54 9.80 -25.31
N ASN A 483 -15.37 11.05 -25.76
CA ASN A 483 -15.82 12.27 -25.07
C ASN A 483 -15.36 12.39 -23.60
N ILE A 484 -14.09 12.05 -23.35
CA ILE A 484 -13.44 12.22 -22.04
C ILE A 484 -12.77 13.60 -22.00
N ASP A 485 -13.00 14.35 -20.91
CA ASP A 485 -12.46 15.70 -20.78
C ASP A 485 -10.97 15.66 -20.44
N TYR A 486 -10.61 14.89 -19.42
CA TYR A 486 -9.22 14.63 -19.10
C TYR A 486 -9.02 13.26 -18.49
N CYS A 487 -7.80 12.73 -18.68
CA CYS A 487 -7.28 11.60 -17.93
C CYS A 487 -6.11 12.03 -17.04
N ASP A 488 -5.99 11.42 -15.88
CA ASP A 488 -4.90 11.65 -14.92
C ASP A 488 -4.36 10.31 -14.45
N ALA A 489 -3.04 10.14 -14.39
CA ALA A 489 -2.48 8.87 -13.94
C ALA A 489 -2.83 8.67 -12.46
N THR A 490 -3.13 7.44 -12.03
CA THR A 490 -3.33 7.18 -10.61
C THR A 490 -1.99 7.08 -9.89
N ARG A 491 -1.93 7.49 -8.62
CA ARG A 491 -0.70 7.37 -7.82
C ARG A 491 -0.23 5.92 -7.71
N GLU A 492 -1.18 4.99 -7.59
CA GLU A 492 -0.93 3.55 -7.61
C GLU A 492 -0.25 3.11 -8.92
N ALA A 493 -0.70 3.61 -10.07
CA ALA A 493 -0.10 3.28 -11.36
C ALA A 493 1.35 3.78 -11.47
N GLU A 494 1.67 4.95 -10.91
CA GLU A 494 3.05 5.43 -10.83
C GLU A 494 3.93 4.56 -9.92
N GLU A 495 3.41 4.17 -8.76
CA GLU A 495 4.14 3.34 -7.78
C GLU A 495 4.41 1.94 -8.36
N ASN A 496 3.40 1.31 -8.96
CA ASN A 496 3.52 0.03 -9.65
C ASN A 496 4.53 0.10 -10.82
N TRP A 497 4.49 1.17 -11.61
CA TRP A 497 5.44 1.35 -12.72
C TRP A 497 6.88 1.56 -12.22
N ARG A 498 7.07 2.37 -11.18
CA ARG A 498 8.38 2.56 -10.54
C ARG A 498 8.93 1.23 -9.98
N GLU A 499 8.09 0.44 -9.32
CA GLU A 499 8.48 -0.90 -8.86
C GLU A 499 8.88 -1.81 -10.02
N LYS A 500 8.14 -1.78 -11.14
CA LYS A 500 8.47 -2.55 -12.33
C LYS A 500 9.82 -2.16 -12.93
N VAL A 501 10.09 -0.85 -13.05
CA VAL A 501 11.38 -0.34 -13.53
C VAL A 501 12.52 -0.79 -12.62
N THR A 502 12.29 -0.75 -11.30
CA THR A 502 13.27 -1.20 -10.31
C THR A 502 13.52 -2.71 -10.41
N GLU A 503 12.45 -3.52 -10.45
CA GLU A 503 12.52 -4.99 -10.59
C GLU A 503 13.30 -5.42 -11.83
N LEU A 504 13.05 -4.78 -12.97
CA LEU A 504 13.76 -5.06 -14.22
C LEU A 504 15.23 -4.67 -14.13
N SER A 505 15.53 -3.53 -13.51
CA SER A 505 16.90 -3.07 -13.31
C SER A 505 17.69 -3.97 -12.35
N ASP A 506 17.07 -4.45 -11.27
CA ASP A 506 17.70 -5.28 -10.24
C ASP A 506 18.14 -6.66 -10.74
N LYS A 507 17.55 -7.14 -11.84
CA LYS A 507 18.00 -8.36 -12.53
C LYS A 507 19.30 -8.15 -13.30
N THR A 508 19.69 -6.92 -13.57
CA THR A 508 20.88 -6.57 -14.38
C THR A 508 22.07 -6.15 -13.51
N LEU A 509 23.21 -5.88 -14.14
CA LEU A 509 24.38 -5.29 -13.50
C LEU A 509 24.29 -3.75 -13.35
N PHE A 510 23.23 -3.08 -13.85
CA PHE A 510 23.10 -1.61 -13.74
C PHE A 510 23.15 -1.08 -12.30
N PRO A 511 22.46 -1.67 -11.30
CA PRO A 511 22.45 -1.16 -9.93
C PRO A 511 23.79 -1.30 -9.21
N GLN A 512 24.77 -2.01 -9.77
CA GLN A 512 26.11 -2.13 -9.19
C GLN A 512 27.01 -0.96 -9.58
N THR A 513 26.59 -0.14 -10.55
CA THR A 513 27.41 0.92 -11.14
C THR A 513 26.92 2.31 -10.74
N LYS A 514 27.86 3.17 -10.32
CA LYS A 514 27.60 4.61 -10.11
C LYS A 514 27.50 5.32 -11.46
N SER A 515 26.28 5.48 -11.98
CA SER A 515 25.99 6.07 -13.29
C SER A 515 24.87 7.10 -13.20
N TRP A 516 24.74 7.92 -14.25
CA TRP A 516 23.61 8.84 -14.37
C TRP A 516 22.27 8.12 -14.62
N TYR A 517 22.30 6.84 -15.02
CA TYR A 517 21.09 6.01 -15.07
C TYR A 517 20.49 5.78 -13.69
N MET A 518 21.37 5.68 -12.68
CA MET A 518 21.01 5.51 -11.27
C MET A 518 20.87 6.86 -10.54
N GLY A 519 20.98 7.99 -11.23
CA GLY A 519 20.99 9.33 -10.61
C GLY A 519 22.27 9.72 -9.85
N ASP A 520 23.29 8.85 -9.80
CA ASP A 520 24.50 9.02 -8.98
C ASP A 520 25.43 10.18 -9.41
N ASN A 521 25.20 10.78 -10.57
CA ASN A 521 26.05 11.87 -11.08
C ASN A 521 25.74 13.24 -10.47
N ILE A 522 24.60 13.38 -9.78
CA ILE A 522 24.19 14.63 -9.13
C ILE A 522 24.23 14.42 -7.61
N PRO A 523 25.09 15.15 -6.88
CA PRO A 523 25.13 15.08 -5.42
C PRO A 523 23.75 15.35 -4.79
N GLY A 524 23.37 14.52 -3.80
CA GLY A 524 22.09 14.65 -3.08
C GLY A 524 20.85 14.13 -3.83
N LYS A 525 20.99 13.67 -5.08
CA LYS A 525 19.88 13.04 -5.81
C LYS A 525 19.65 11.61 -5.31
N VAL A 526 18.39 11.21 -5.20
CA VAL A 526 18.01 9.84 -4.86
C VAL A 526 18.60 8.88 -5.89
N ARG A 527 19.21 7.81 -5.37
CA ARG A 527 19.78 6.77 -6.19
C ARG A 527 18.72 5.75 -6.59
N GLU A 528 18.31 5.76 -7.85
CA GLU A 528 17.27 4.88 -8.40
C GLU A 528 17.40 4.76 -9.92
N GLN A 529 16.89 3.68 -10.51
CA GLN A 529 16.87 3.52 -11.96
C GLN A 529 15.91 4.52 -12.61
N LEU A 530 16.42 5.33 -13.54
CA LEU A 530 15.67 6.34 -14.27
C LEU A 530 15.21 5.89 -15.67
N ASN A 531 15.56 4.68 -16.12
CA ASN A 531 15.22 4.15 -17.45
C ASN A 531 14.59 2.75 -17.36
N PHE A 532 13.66 2.46 -18.26
CA PHE A 532 13.05 1.13 -18.36
C PHE A 532 14.03 0.12 -18.97
N ALA A 533 14.46 -0.87 -18.19
CA ALA A 533 15.48 -1.86 -18.57
C ALA A 533 14.93 -3.13 -19.26
N GLY A 534 13.62 -3.18 -19.55
CA GLY A 534 12.97 -4.36 -20.13
C GLY A 534 13.03 -4.47 -21.66
N GLY A 535 13.66 -3.51 -22.34
CA GLY A 535 13.70 -3.43 -23.80
C GLY A 535 12.39 -2.93 -24.44
N PHE A 536 12.46 -2.56 -25.73
CA PHE A 536 11.30 -2.04 -26.45
C PHE A 536 10.12 -2.99 -26.60
N PRO A 537 10.30 -4.30 -26.90
CA PRO A 537 9.17 -5.20 -27.09
C PRO A 537 8.24 -5.23 -25.88
N LEU A 538 8.81 -5.42 -24.69
CA LEU A 538 8.06 -5.42 -23.43
C LEU A 538 7.49 -4.04 -23.12
N TYR A 539 8.25 -2.96 -23.34
CA TYR A 539 7.75 -1.60 -23.12
C TYR A 539 6.50 -1.32 -23.97
N LYS A 540 6.56 -1.62 -25.27
CA LYS A 540 5.44 -1.44 -26.20
C LYS A 540 4.21 -2.23 -25.77
N GLU A 541 4.39 -3.51 -25.43
CA GLU A 541 3.32 -4.38 -24.93
C GLU A 541 2.62 -3.77 -23.70
N LEU A 542 3.40 -3.41 -22.68
CA LEU A 542 2.86 -2.85 -21.43
C LEU A 542 2.12 -1.53 -21.65
N THR A 543 2.68 -0.65 -22.49
CA THR A 543 2.03 0.64 -22.77
C THR A 543 0.73 0.47 -23.56
N GLN A 544 0.72 -0.40 -24.57
CA GLN A 544 -0.46 -0.61 -25.40
C GLN A 544 -1.61 -1.25 -24.60
N ALA A 545 -1.29 -2.16 -23.68
CA ALA A 545 -2.26 -2.81 -22.81
C ALA A 545 -3.11 -1.80 -22.00
N SER A 546 -2.54 -0.67 -21.58
CA SER A 546 -3.28 0.39 -20.89
C SER A 546 -4.44 0.94 -21.73
N LEU A 547 -4.19 1.24 -23.01
CA LEU A 547 -5.25 1.74 -23.90
C LEU A 547 -6.26 0.65 -24.28
N ASP A 548 -5.79 -0.57 -24.51
CA ASP A 548 -6.64 -1.70 -24.93
C ASP A 548 -7.61 -2.12 -23.82
N LYS A 549 -7.22 -1.95 -22.56
CA LYS A 549 -8.04 -2.24 -21.37
C LYS A 549 -8.80 -1.03 -20.82
N GLY A 550 -9.06 -0.02 -21.66
CA GLY A 550 -9.91 1.12 -21.30
C GLY A 550 -9.23 2.16 -20.42
N PHE A 551 -7.98 2.51 -20.73
CA PHE A 551 -7.15 3.45 -19.97
C PHE A 551 -6.80 2.95 -18.56
N GLU A 552 -6.47 1.66 -18.43
CA GLU A 552 -5.97 1.09 -17.17
C GLU A 552 -4.83 1.97 -16.61
N GLY A 553 -4.87 2.28 -15.31
CA GLY A 553 -3.91 3.17 -14.66
C GLY A 553 -4.22 4.67 -14.76
N PHE A 554 -5.30 5.08 -15.43
CA PHE A 554 -5.78 6.47 -15.46
C PHE A 554 -7.14 6.63 -14.78
N GLY A 555 -7.30 7.69 -13.99
CA GLY A 555 -8.61 8.24 -13.61
C GLY A 555 -9.19 9.06 -14.77
N LEU A 556 -10.47 8.85 -15.08
CA LEU A 556 -11.16 9.49 -16.19
C LEU A 556 -12.26 10.44 -15.69
N GLN A 557 -12.32 11.65 -16.23
CA GLN A 557 -13.40 12.61 -15.94
C GLN A 557 -14.21 12.90 -17.20
N GLN A 558 -15.54 12.84 -17.06
CA GLN A 558 -16.51 13.29 -18.06
C GLN A 558 -17.39 14.39 -17.47
N SER A 559 -17.63 15.46 -18.20
CA SER A 559 -18.65 16.46 -17.88
C SER A 559 -20.03 15.96 -18.27
N THR A 560 -20.95 15.90 -17.31
CA THR A 560 -22.37 15.65 -17.59
C THR A 560 -22.99 16.94 -18.16
N PRO A 561 -23.74 16.89 -19.29
CA PRO A 561 -24.36 18.09 -19.84
C PRO A 561 -25.36 18.69 -18.84
N PHE A 562 -25.10 19.92 -18.39
CA PHE A 562 -25.96 20.67 -17.48
C PHE A 562 -27.25 21.09 -18.21
N ILE A 563 -28.31 20.27 -18.16
CA ILE A 563 -29.64 20.70 -18.60
C ILE A 563 -30.26 21.53 -17.47
N ALA A 564 -30.13 22.85 -17.59
CA ALA A 564 -30.83 23.82 -16.76
C ALA A 564 -32.35 23.66 -16.93
N ARG A 565 -33.04 23.04 -15.96
CA ARG A 565 -34.47 23.26 -15.76
C ARG A 565 -34.66 24.31 -14.69
N ALA A 566 -34.99 25.52 -15.14
CA ALA A 566 -35.50 26.58 -14.30
C ALA A 566 -36.75 26.11 -13.55
N SER A 567 -36.76 26.21 -12.22
CA SER A 567 -37.99 26.28 -11.46
C SER A 567 -37.87 27.39 -10.43
N THR A 568 -38.82 28.30 -10.48
CA THR A 568 -38.90 29.57 -9.78
C THR A 568 -39.66 29.42 -8.45
N ARG A 569 -39.04 29.93 -7.37
CA ARG A 569 -39.62 30.44 -6.09
C ARG A 569 -40.15 29.43 -5.04
N PRO A 570 -40.30 29.83 -3.75
CA PRO A 570 -39.43 30.67 -2.90
C PRO A 570 -39.19 30.08 -1.48
N PHE A 571 -38.23 30.67 -0.77
CA PHE A 571 -37.91 30.48 0.65
C PHE A 571 -39.11 30.80 1.58
N VAL A 572 -39.73 29.82 2.24
CA VAL A 572 -40.51 29.97 3.50
C VAL A 572 -40.49 28.67 4.31
N SER A 573 -39.99 28.78 5.54
CA SER A 573 -40.16 27.94 6.75
C SER A 573 -40.57 26.45 6.64
N ALA A 574 -39.77 25.55 7.21
CA ALA A 574 -40.28 24.28 7.75
C ALA A 574 -39.39 23.68 8.86
N ALA A 575 -39.35 24.33 10.02
CA ALA A 575 -39.25 23.59 11.28
C ALA A 575 -40.58 22.86 11.50
N ARG A 576 -40.72 21.65 10.94
CA ARG A 576 -41.73 20.63 11.27
C ARG A 576 -41.59 19.46 10.30
N ARG A 577 -41.01 18.35 10.74
CA ARG A 577 -41.52 16.99 10.44
C ARG A 577 -40.88 15.96 11.35
N GLN A 578 -41.60 15.73 12.44
CA GLN A 578 -41.63 14.48 13.18
C GLN A 578 -42.70 13.59 12.52
N PHE A 579 -42.48 12.27 12.53
CA PHE A 579 -43.43 11.19 12.21
C PHE A 579 -43.88 11.06 10.75
N ALA A 580 -43.17 10.22 9.98
CA ALA A 580 -43.70 9.57 8.80
C ALA A 580 -44.11 8.13 9.13
N THR A 581 -45.41 7.86 9.03
CA THR A 581 -46.00 6.52 8.92
C THR A 581 -45.45 5.79 7.68
N PRO A 582 -45.09 4.49 7.74
CA PRO A 582 -44.62 3.78 6.55
C PRO A 582 -45.80 3.57 5.57
N ARG A 583 -45.65 4.08 4.34
CA ARG A 583 -46.48 3.67 3.21
C ARG A 583 -45.92 2.36 2.65
N PHE A 584 -46.73 1.30 2.68
CA PHE A 584 -46.48 0.08 1.93
C PHE A 584 -46.55 0.38 0.43
N GLY A 585 -45.40 0.42 -0.23
CA GLY A 585 -45.25 0.43 -1.68
C GLY A 585 -44.44 -0.80 -2.09
N GLY A 586 -45.10 -1.77 -2.72
CA GLY A 586 -44.51 -3.04 -3.08
C GLY A 586 -43.46 -2.93 -4.19
N LYS A 587 -42.32 -3.58 -3.96
CA LYS A 587 -41.60 -4.34 -4.98
C LYS A 587 -41.19 -5.66 -4.33
N THR A 588 -41.86 -6.73 -4.76
CA THR A 588 -41.52 -8.11 -4.43
C THR A 588 -40.19 -8.43 -5.08
N VAL A 589 -39.11 -8.50 -4.29
CA VAL A 589 -37.89 -9.20 -4.71
C VAL A 589 -38.15 -10.68 -4.40
N LEU A 590 -38.31 -11.47 -5.45
CA LEU A 590 -38.38 -12.93 -5.37
C LEU A 590 -37.02 -13.45 -4.92
N TRP A 591 -36.92 -13.89 -3.66
CA TRP A 591 -35.79 -14.68 -3.16
C TRP A 591 -36.14 -16.15 -3.34
N SER A 592 -35.33 -16.83 -4.14
CA SER A 592 -35.48 -18.25 -4.43
C SER A 592 -35.04 -19.11 -3.24
N GLY A 593 -36.02 -19.78 -2.61
CA GLY A 593 -35.86 -21.12 -2.04
C GLY A 593 -35.38 -21.25 -0.59
N ALA A 594 -36.26 -21.00 0.39
CA ALA A 594 -36.40 -21.83 1.62
C ALA A 594 -37.51 -21.37 2.58
N ALA A 595 -37.89 -20.08 2.63
CA ALA A 595 -38.82 -19.57 3.64
C ALA A 595 -40.20 -19.13 3.12
N ALA A 596 -40.77 -19.89 2.18
CA ALA A 596 -42.11 -19.59 1.63
C ALA A 596 -43.14 -20.66 2.01
N ALA A 597 -43.39 -20.84 3.32
CA ALA A 597 -44.62 -21.46 3.82
C ALA A 597 -44.85 -21.17 5.32
N GLY A 598 -45.67 -20.15 5.62
CA GLY A 598 -46.48 -20.05 6.85
C GLY A 598 -45.78 -19.77 8.18
N GLY A 599 -45.83 -18.51 8.65
CA GLY A 599 -45.94 -18.12 10.06
C GLY A 599 -44.98 -18.70 11.12
N ALA A 600 -43.91 -19.38 10.73
CA ALA A 600 -42.95 -19.98 11.63
C ALA A 600 -41.87 -18.95 11.99
N ALA A 601 -41.57 -18.83 13.29
CA ALA A 601 -40.44 -18.05 13.77
C ALA A 601 -39.15 -18.56 13.09
N LEU A 602 -38.28 -17.63 12.67
CA LEU A 602 -37.02 -17.97 12.02
C LEU A 602 -36.13 -18.75 13.00
N SER A 603 -35.62 -19.89 12.55
CA SER A 603 -34.69 -20.73 13.32
C SER A 603 -33.30 -20.09 13.38
N PRO A 604 -32.45 -20.44 14.37
CA PRO A 604 -31.06 -19.95 14.41
C PRO A 604 -30.25 -20.29 13.15
N LEU A 605 -30.53 -21.42 12.49
CA LEU A 605 -29.90 -21.78 11.22
C LEU A 605 -30.29 -20.83 10.08
N ALA A 606 -31.54 -20.34 10.07
CA ALA A 606 -31.94 -19.31 9.11
C ALA A 606 -31.19 -17.99 9.35
N PHE A 607 -30.87 -17.64 10.60
CA PHE A 607 -30.02 -16.48 10.92
C PHE A 607 -28.59 -16.67 10.39
N VAL A 608 -28.04 -17.88 10.44
CA VAL A 608 -26.73 -18.23 9.84
C VAL A 608 -26.78 -18.09 8.31
N GLU A 609 -27.82 -18.59 7.65
CA GLU A 609 -28.00 -18.44 6.19
C GLU A 609 -28.17 -16.98 5.76
N ILE A 610 -28.94 -16.19 6.52
CA ILE A 610 -29.13 -14.75 6.29
C ILE A 610 -27.80 -13.99 6.39
N GLY A 611 -26.94 -14.38 7.34
CA GLY A 611 -25.60 -13.80 7.45
C GLY A 611 -24.72 -14.11 6.24
N HIS A 612 -24.84 -15.31 5.65
CA HIS A 612 -24.01 -15.73 4.52
C HIS A 612 -24.43 -15.21 3.14
N ASP A 613 -25.66 -14.68 2.99
CA ASP A 613 -26.20 -14.23 1.71
C ASP A 613 -25.63 -12.87 1.27
N LYS A 614 -24.43 -12.90 0.64
CA LYS A 614 -23.67 -11.74 0.13
C LYS A 614 -24.30 -11.01 -1.07
N SER A 615 -25.53 -11.34 -1.46
CA SER A 615 -26.15 -10.87 -2.71
C SER A 615 -26.78 -9.46 -2.63
N GLY A 616 -26.74 -8.81 -1.45
CA GLY A 616 -27.17 -7.42 -1.27
C GLY A 616 -26.01 -6.42 -1.14
N ASN A 617 -25.59 -5.80 -2.24
CA ASN A 617 -24.77 -4.57 -2.33
C ASN A 617 -23.49 -4.40 -1.46
N GLY A 618 -22.98 -5.44 -0.79
CA GLY A 618 -21.65 -5.45 -0.16
C GLY A 618 -21.41 -4.52 1.03
N ASP A 619 -22.39 -3.73 1.48
CA ASP A 619 -22.17 -2.70 2.51
C ASP A 619 -22.61 -3.10 3.94
N LYS A 620 -23.42 -4.17 4.12
CA LYS A 620 -23.95 -4.57 5.43
C LYS A 620 -23.19 -5.73 6.08
N THR A 621 -23.03 -5.70 7.41
CA THR A 621 -22.40 -6.78 8.20
C THR A 621 -23.38 -7.89 8.58
N HIS A 622 -22.87 -9.05 9.03
CA HIS A 622 -23.71 -10.17 9.49
C HIS A 622 -24.62 -9.75 10.65
N GLU A 623 -24.11 -8.94 11.58
CA GLU A 623 -24.86 -8.45 12.74
C GLU A 623 -26.00 -7.51 12.33
N GLU A 624 -25.75 -6.59 11.39
CA GLU A 624 -26.78 -5.69 10.86
C GLU A 624 -27.90 -6.46 10.16
N ALA A 625 -27.56 -7.49 9.38
CA ALA A 625 -28.53 -8.33 8.68
C ALA A 625 -29.40 -9.13 9.68
N MET A 626 -28.78 -9.78 10.67
CA MET A 626 -29.49 -10.50 11.73
C MET A 626 -30.38 -9.57 12.57
N LEU A 627 -29.87 -8.38 12.90
CA LEU A 627 -30.61 -7.38 13.68
C LEU A 627 -31.81 -6.83 12.91
N GLU A 628 -31.67 -6.56 11.60
CA GLU A 628 -32.78 -6.10 10.76
C GLU A 628 -33.91 -7.14 10.70
N VAL A 629 -33.56 -8.43 10.60
CA VAL A 629 -34.52 -9.53 10.59
C VAL A 629 -35.21 -9.68 11.95
N SER A 630 -34.46 -9.65 13.06
CA SER A 630 -35.05 -9.68 14.42
C SER A 630 -35.97 -8.48 14.68
N ARG A 631 -35.62 -7.28 14.15
CA ARG A 631 -36.47 -6.08 14.19
C ARG A 631 -37.76 -6.25 13.38
N LYS A 632 -37.69 -6.82 12.18
CA LYS A 632 -38.87 -7.09 11.34
C LYS A 632 -39.80 -8.10 12.02
N GLU A 633 -39.26 -9.17 12.59
CA GLU A 633 -40.03 -10.16 13.34
C GLU A 633 -40.76 -9.52 14.53
N LEU A 634 -40.08 -8.68 15.32
CA LEU A 634 -40.70 -7.94 16.42
C LEU A 634 -41.86 -7.03 15.98
N ALA A 635 -41.69 -6.34 14.84
CA ALA A 635 -42.69 -5.44 14.32
C ALA A 635 -43.94 -6.18 13.82
N GLU A 636 -43.80 -7.47 13.47
CA GLU A 636 -44.87 -8.32 12.96
C GLU A 636 -45.50 -9.22 14.04
N GLN A 637 -44.85 -9.39 15.19
CA GLN A 637 -45.38 -10.17 16.31
C GLN A 637 -46.66 -9.56 16.88
N VAL A 638 -47.74 -10.34 16.79
CA VAL A 638 -49.04 -10.02 17.38
C VAL A 638 -49.20 -10.90 18.62
N PRO A 639 -49.52 -10.35 19.81
CA PRO A 639 -49.76 -11.14 21.01
C PRO A 639 -50.73 -12.30 20.76
N LYS A 640 -50.45 -13.48 21.32
CA LYS A 640 -51.28 -14.70 21.17
C LYS A 640 -52.77 -14.47 21.49
N SER A 641 -53.08 -13.52 22.38
CA SER A 641 -54.45 -13.12 22.73
C SER A 641 -55.23 -12.44 21.59
N ILE A 642 -54.54 -11.87 20.59
CA ILE A 642 -55.13 -11.13 19.46
C ILE A 642 -54.71 -11.66 18.07
N GLU A 643 -53.94 -12.75 18.03
CA GLU A 643 -53.41 -13.42 16.82
C GLU A 643 -54.50 -13.95 15.86
N GLY A 644 -55.72 -14.19 16.36
CA GLY A 644 -56.91 -14.54 15.56
C GLY A 644 -57.91 -13.39 15.34
N SER A 645 -57.61 -12.18 15.80
CA SER A 645 -58.57 -11.06 15.81
C SER A 645 -58.57 -10.25 14.50
N LYS A 646 -59.71 -9.59 14.18
CA LYS A 646 -59.87 -8.73 12.99
C LYS A 646 -58.85 -7.57 12.99
N LYS A 647 -58.36 -7.19 11.81
CA LYS A 647 -57.31 -6.16 11.58
C LYS A 647 -57.51 -4.85 12.38
N TYR A 648 -58.76 -4.38 12.54
CA TYR A 648 -59.04 -3.16 13.31
C TYR A 648 -58.85 -3.32 14.83
N ARG A 649 -59.11 -4.51 15.41
CA ARG A 649 -58.87 -4.77 16.84
C ARG A 649 -57.38 -4.82 17.15
N ARG A 650 -56.58 -5.40 16.25
CA ARG A 650 -55.11 -5.33 16.33
C ARG A 650 -54.63 -3.88 16.27
N GLY A 651 -55.17 -3.09 15.33
CA GLY A 651 -54.88 -1.65 15.23
C GLY A 651 -55.19 -0.84 16.48
N ILE A 652 -56.33 -1.10 17.14
CA ILE A 652 -56.69 -0.44 18.42
C ILE A 652 -55.75 -0.87 19.54
N TYR A 653 -55.43 -2.16 19.63
CA TYR A 653 -54.50 -2.66 20.65
C TYR A 653 -53.13 -2.02 20.53
N PHE A 654 -52.52 -2.04 19.33
CA PHE A 654 -51.23 -1.39 19.08
C PHE A 654 -51.31 0.13 19.28
N PHE A 655 -52.42 0.77 18.94
CA PHE A 655 -52.60 2.20 19.23
C PHE A 655 -52.59 2.49 20.74
N VAL A 656 -53.33 1.72 21.54
CA VAL A 656 -53.34 1.90 23.00
C VAL A 656 -51.99 1.55 23.62
N GLU A 657 -51.34 0.48 23.16
CA GLU A 657 -50.03 0.06 23.65
C GLU A 657 -48.96 1.12 23.33
N ASP A 658 -48.81 1.52 22.06
CA ASP A 658 -47.73 2.40 21.61
C ASP A 658 -47.95 3.88 21.96
N TYR A 659 -49.19 4.38 21.98
CA TYR A 659 -49.48 5.81 22.17
C TYR A 659 -49.99 6.17 23.57
N ILE A 660 -50.41 5.20 24.38
CA ILE A 660 -50.91 5.46 25.75
C ILE A 660 -50.05 4.74 26.78
N ILE A 661 -49.95 3.41 26.72
CA ILE A 661 -49.30 2.62 27.77
C ILE A 661 -47.78 2.83 27.76
N GLU A 662 -47.13 2.71 26.61
CA GLU A 662 -45.67 2.86 26.50
C GLU A 662 -45.17 4.26 26.87
N PRO A 663 -45.80 5.39 26.45
CA PRO A 663 -45.39 6.72 26.90
C PRO A 663 -45.51 6.93 28.41
N ILE A 664 -46.59 6.45 29.04
CA ILE A 664 -46.77 6.54 30.50
C ILE A 664 -45.69 5.71 31.21
N ALA A 665 -45.47 4.47 30.78
CA ALA A 665 -44.46 3.61 31.38
C ALA A 665 -43.03 4.15 31.18
N THR A 666 -42.74 4.77 30.03
CA THR A 666 -41.47 5.47 29.77
C THR A 666 -41.33 6.70 30.68
N GLY A 667 -42.40 7.47 30.90
CA GLY A 667 -42.40 8.62 31.81
C GLY A 667 -42.17 8.24 33.28
N LEU A 668 -42.77 7.15 33.75
CA LEU A 668 -42.51 6.60 35.09
C LEU A 668 -41.05 6.13 35.23
N ARG A 669 -40.52 5.47 34.20
CA ARG A 669 -39.11 5.06 34.17
C ARG A 669 -38.18 6.26 34.17
N PHE A 670 -38.49 7.32 33.43
CA PHE A 670 -37.75 8.58 33.46
C PHE A 670 -37.70 9.19 34.86
N LEU A 671 -38.84 9.27 35.55
CA LEU A 671 -38.88 9.79 36.93
C LEU A 671 -38.01 8.96 37.88
N HIS A 672 -38.03 7.63 37.74
CA HIS A 672 -37.16 6.73 38.50
C HIS A 672 -35.66 7.02 38.25
N LEU A 673 -35.25 7.20 37.00
CA LEU A 673 -33.87 7.54 36.66
C LEU A 673 -33.46 8.94 37.14
N VAL A 674 -34.37 9.91 37.10
CA VAL A 674 -34.15 11.26 37.65
C VAL A 674 -33.84 11.19 39.15
N ILE A 675 -34.58 10.39 39.92
CA ILE A 675 -34.34 10.19 41.36
C ILE A 675 -32.94 9.61 41.61
N ILE A 676 -32.43 8.77 40.71
CA ILE A 676 -31.11 8.14 40.84
C ILE A 676 -29.98 9.10 40.44
N PHE A 677 -30.10 9.80 39.30
CA PHE A 677 -29.00 10.56 38.71
C PHE A 677 -28.96 12.05 39.07
N VAL A 678 -30.07 12.68 39.48
CA VAL A 678 -30.05 14.09 39.93
C VAL A 678 -29.11 14.29 41.13
N PRO A 679 -29.10 13.43 42.17
CA PRO A 679 -28.10 13.52 43.24
C PRO A 679 -26.66 13.50 42.73
N VAL A 680 -26.35 12.66 41.73
CA VAL A 680 -25.01 12.58 41.12
C VAL A 680 -24.62 13.91 40.48
N ILE A 681 -25.54 14.52 39.71
CA ILE A 681 -25.33 15.82 39.05
C ILE A 681 -25.13 16.94 40.09
N VAL A 682 -25.94 16.98 41.15
CA VAL A 682 -25.84 18.01 42.21
C VAL A 682 -24.49 17.92 42.95
N THR A 683 -23.90 16.73 43.04
CA THR A 683 -22.59 16.52 43.69
C THR A 683 -21.37 16.83 42.81
N ILE A 684 -21.54 17.25 41.55
CA ILE A 684 -20.42 17.60 40.64
C ILE A 684 -19.40 18.56 41.28
N PRO A 685 -19.77 19.61 42.05
CA PRO A 685 -18.77 20.49 42.67
C PRO A 685 -17.78 19.79 43.61
N ALA A 686 -18.08 18.58 44.09
CA ALA A 686 -17.17 17.77 44.89
C ALA A 686 -15.88 17.40 44.16
N ILE A 687 -15.86 17.36 42.81
CA ILE A 687 -14.67 17.03 42.02
C ILE A 687 -13.51 18.01 42.24
N TRP A 688 -13.79 19.26 42.62
CA TRP A 688 -12.75 20.27 42.85
C TRP A 688 -12.17 20.24 44.27
N ILE A 689 -12.71 19.40 45.16
CA ILE A 689 -12.39 19.36 46.59
C ILE A 689 -11.42 18.20 46.88
N GLY A 690 -10.45 18.42 47.77
CA GLY A 690 -9.57 17.38 48.30
C GLY A 690 -8.13 17.38 47.77
N SER A 691 -7.29 16.55 48.40
CA SER A 691 -5.88 16.38 48.07
C SER A 691 -5.70 15.56 46.78
N ARG A 692 -4.66 15.86 46.01
CA ARG A 692 -4.29 15.08 44.82
C ARG A 692 -3.53 13.82 45.19
N ASN A 693 -3.87 12.70 44.56
CA ASN A 693 -3.22 11.41 44.76
C ASN A 693 -2.26 11.11 43.60
N LYS A 694 -0.94 11.09 43.86
CA LYS A 694 0.08 10.87 42.83
C LYS A 694 0.05 9.46 42.21
N ASP A 695 -0.50 8.47 42.91
CA ASP A 695 -0.54 7.08 42.45
C ASP A 695 -1.79 6.76 41.60
N ARG A 696 -2.66 7.75 41.36
CA ARG A 696 -3.94 7.64 40.64
C ARG A 696 -4.11 8.81 39.65
N ASP A 697 -3.16 8.90 38.72
CA ASP A 697 -3.10 9.95 37.69
C ASP A 697 -3.19 11.41 38.23
N ASN A 698 -2.72 11.64 39.46
CA ASN A 698 -2.75 12.94 40.12
C ASN A 698 -4.18 13.52 40.33
N GLU A 699 -5.20 12.66 40.35
CA GLU A 699 -6.60 13.04 40.55
C GLU A 699 -6.91 13.46 41.99
N ARG A 700 -7.93 14.31 42.16
CA ARG A 700 -8.37 14.76 43.49
C ARG A 700 -9.20 13.68 44.18
N SER A 701 -9.08 13.58 45.51
CA SER A 701 -9.88 12.64 46.30
C SER A 701 -11.39 12.82 46.14
N GLY A 702 -11.86 14.06 45.91
CA GLY A 702 -13.27 14.34 45.59
C GLY A 702 -13.71 13.81 44.22
N THR A 703 -12.83 13.83 43.21
CA THR A 703 -13.07 13.23 41.90
C THR A 703 -13.24 11.71 42.01
N LEU A 704 -12.34 11.04 42.73
CA LEU A 704 -12.40 9.57 42.92
C LEU A 704 -13.67 9.13 43.64
N TRP A 705 -14.11 9.89 44.66
CA TRP A 705 -15.38 9.63 45.33
C TRP A 705 -16.57 9.81 44.39
N TRP A 706 -16.57 10.87 43.57
CA TRP A 706 -17.65 11.14 42.62
C TRP A 706 -17.76 10.05 41.55
N TYR A 707 -16.63 9.55 41.01
CA TYR A 707 -16.61 8.39 40.12
C TYR A 707 -17.24 7.15 40.76
N GLY A 708 -16.89 6.85 42.02
CA GLY A 708 -17.52 5.75 42.77
C GLY A 708 -19.02 5.94 42.98
N PHE A 709 -19.47 7.17 43.27
CA PHE A 709 -20.89 7.47 43.43
C PHE A 709 -21.68 7.32 42.12
N LEU A 710 -21.09 7.71 40.99
CA LEU A 710 -21.65 7.49 39.66
C LEU A 710 -21.82 5.99 39.37
N VAL A 711 -20.78 5.18 39.61
CA VAL A 711 -20.82 3.71 39.40
C VAL A 711 -21.94 3.05 40.21
N GLY A 712 -22.02 3.33 41.52
CA GLY A 712 -23.09 2.78 42.36
C GLY A 712 -24.50 3.25 41.94
N SER A 713 -24.61 4.41 41.29
CA SER A 713 -25.88 4.91 40.75
C SER A 713 -26.25 4.22 39.43
N MET A 714 -25.27 3.88 38.59
CA MET A 714 -25.47 3.10 37.36
C MET A 714 -25.90 1.67 37.66
N GLU A 715 -25.32 1.02 38.68
CA GLU A 715 -25.75 -0.31 39.14
C GLU A 715 -27.23 -0.30 39.58
N ARG A 716 -27.65 0.71 40.34
CA ARG A 716 -29.04 0.88 40.79
C ARG A 716 -30.01 1.21 39.66
N ALA A 717 -29.53 1.83 38.58
CA ALA A 717 -30.35 2.17 37.44
C ALA A 717 -30.75 0.92 36.63
N GLY A 718 -29.95 -0.15 36.66
CA GLY A 718 -30.29 -1.47 36.10
C GLY A 718 -29.52 -1.82 34.81
N ALA A 719 -29.93 -2.90 34.15
CA ALA A 719 -29.13 -3.58 33.12
C ALA A 719 -28.58 -2.70 31.99
N ALA A 720 -29.39 -1.78 31.45
CA ALA A 720 -28.96 -0.87 30.39
C ALA A 720 -27.85 0.08 30.88
N PHE A 721 -27.91 0.55 32.13
CA PHE A 721 -26.89 1.43 32.69
C PHE A 721 -25.66 0.67 33.17
N ILE A 722 -25.82 -0.58 33.63
CA ILE A 722 -24.67 -1.46 33.91
C ILE A 722 -23.87 -1.71 32.64
N LYS A 723 -24.56 -2.07 31.54
CA LYS A 723 -23.92 -2.27 30.23
C LYS A 723 -23.37 -0.97 29.64
N LEU A 724 -24.04 0.17 29.86
CA LEU A 724 -23.50 1.47 29.47
C LEU A 724 -22.21 1.80 30.23
N GLY A 725 -22.13 1.45 31.52
CA GLY A 725 -20.92 1.62 32.34
C GLY A 725 -19.78 0.72 31.87
N GLN A 726 -20.08 -0.55 31.55
CA GLN A 726 -19.10 -1.48 30.97
C GLN A 726 -18.60 -1.00 29.59
N TRP A 727 -19.50 -0.49 28.75
CA TRP A 727 -19.15 0.11 27.47
C TRP A 727 -18.33 1.40 27.63
N ALA A 728 -18.70 2.28 28.57
CA ALA A 728 -17.92 3.49 28.87
C ALA A 728 -16.54 3.17 29.48
N ALA A 729 -16.43 2.06 30.22
CA ALA A 729 -15.16 1.59 30.80
C ALA A 729 -14.13 1.20 29.73
N SER A 730 -14.57 0.77 28.53
CA SER A 730 -13.65 0.46 27.44
C SER A 730 -13.33 1.66 26.54
N ARG A 731 -14.09 2.76 26.63
CA ARG A 731 -13.94 3.97 25.77
C ARG A 731 -12.99 5.03 26.36
N THR A 732 -11.72 4.68 26.50
CA THR A 732 -10.66 5.61 26.95
C THR A 732 -10.36 6.75 25.95
N ASP A 733 -10.84 6.62 24.72
CA ASP A 733 -10.85 7.68 23.71
C ASP A 733 -11.81 8.83 24.06
N ILE A 734 -12.90 8.52 24.77
CA ILE A 734 -13.92 9.48 25.22
C ILE A 734 -13.70 9.90 26.68
N PHE A 735 -13.50 8.94 27.58
CA PHE A 735 -13.52 9.17 29.03
C PHE A 735 -12.11 9.16 29.67
N PRO A 736 -11.91 9.84 30.82
CA PRO A 736 -10.64 9.78 31.55
C PRO A 736 -10.29 8.35 32.00
N THR A 737 -9.00 7.99 31.94
CA THR A 737 -8.51 6.63 32.22
C THR A 737 -8.92 6.13 33.61
N GLU A 738 -8.86 6.98 34.63
CA GLU A 738 -9.27 6.58 35.99
C GLU A 738 -10.79 6.41 36.15
N MET A 739 -11.58 7.16 35.38
CA MET A 739 -13.03 6.94 35.33
C MET A 739 -13.32 5.56 34.70
N CYS A 740 -12.65 5.23 33.60
CA CYS A 740 -12.75 3.93 32.95
C CYS A 740 -12.34 2.78 33.88
N SER A 741 -11.25 2.92 34.63
CA SER A 741 -10.79 1.91 35.60
C SER A 741 -11.78 1.69 36.76
N ILE A 742 -12.46 2.73 37.23
CA ILE A 742 -13.48 2.58 38.26
C ILE A 742 -14.75 1.98 37.66
N MET A 743 -15.14 2.37 36.44
CA MET A 743 -16.26 1.78 35.73
C MET A 743 -16.06 0.31 35.37
N SER A 744 -14.82 -0.14 35.15
CA SER A 744 -14.54 -1.57 34.89
C SER A 744 -14.82 -2.47 36.09
N THR A 745 -14.96 -1.91 37.29
CA THR A 745 -15.36 -2.66 38.49
C THR A 745 -16.86 -2.90 38.61
N LEU A 746 -17.68 -2.41 37.65
CA LEU A 746 -19.10 -2.75 37.59
C LEU A 746 -19.26 -4.26 37.38
N HIS A 747 -19.56 -4.95 38.47
CA HIS A 747 -19.80 -6.38 38.47
C HIS A 747 -21.27 -6.68 38.17
N SER A 748 -21.48 -7.75 37.40
CA SER A 748 -22.79 -8.36 37.18
C SER A 748 -23.21 -9.17 38.41
N ASN A 749 -23.61 -8.50 39.48
CA ASN A 749 -24.42 -9.13 40.53
C ASN A 749 -25.85 -8.59 40.43
N ALA A 750 -26.45 -8.77 39.26
CA ALA A 750 -27.85 -8.47 39.08
C ALA A 750 -28.70 -9.43 39.95
N PRO A 751 -29.85 -9.00 40.47
CA PRO A 751 -30.74 -9.89 41.21
C PRO A 751 -31.24 -11.01 40.28
N ALA A 752 -31.15 -12.27 40.72
CA ALA A 752 -31.66 -13.42 39.98
C ALA A 752 -33.19 -13.40 39.94
N HIS A 753 -33.76 -13.81 38.79
CA HIS A 753 -35.19 -14.06 38.68
C HIS A 753 -35.53 -15.47 39.21
N SER A 754 -36.82 -15.73 39.43
CA SER A 754 -37.28 -17.00 40.01
C SER A 754 -37.02 -18.19 39.09
N LEU A 755 -36.56 -19.31 39.66
CA LEU A 755 -36.33 -20.56 38.93
C LEU A 755 -37.58 -21.02 38.15
N GLU A 756 -38.78 -20.83 38.71
CA GLU A 756 -40.05 -21.16 38.03
C GLU A 756 -40.21 -20.40 36.70
N THR A 757 -39.80 -19.13 36.65
CA THR A 757 -39.79 -18.35 35.41
C THR A 757 -38.82 -18.98 34.41
N SER A 758 -37.62 -19.37 34.86
CA SER A 758 -36.64 -20.04 33.99
C SER A 758 -37.17 -21.36 33.45
N LYS A 759 -37.77 -22.21 34.30
CA LYS A 759 -38.34 -23.52 33.89
C LYS A 759 -39.39 -23.33 32.79
N ARG A 760 -40.35 -22.41 32.97
CA ARG A 760 -41.40 -22.12 31.96
C ARG A 760 -40.82 -21.62 30.64
N THR A 761 -39.80 -20.77 30.69
CA THR A 761 -39.15 -20.26 29.47
C THR A 761 -38.40 -21.37 28.74
N ILE A 762 -37.75 -22.29 29.47
CA ILE A 762 -37.06 -23.44 28.89
C ILE A 762 -38.05 -24.44 28.30
N GLU A 763 -39.12 -24.81 29.01
CA GLU A 763 -40.17 -25.70 28.49
C GLU A 763 -40.77 -25.18 27.17
N ALA A 764 -40.98 -23.86 27.08
CA ALA A 764 -41.47 -23.23 25.86
C ALA A 764 -40.49 -23.32 24.68
N ALA A 765 -39.18 -23.43 24.94
CA ALA A 765 -38.16 -23.61 23.91
C ALA A 765 -38.10 -25.05 23.36
N PHE A 766 -38.53 -26.05 24.14
CA PHE A 766 -38.60 -27.46 23.75
C PHE A 766 -40.02 -27.86 23.32
N ASP A 767 -40.71 -27.00 22.57
CA ASP A 767 -42.10 -27.22 22.09
C ASP A 767 -43.12 -27.58 23.19
N GLY A 768 -42.89 -27.11 24.43
CA GLY A 768 -43.78 -27.37 25.56
C GLY A 768 -43.58 -28.73 26.24
N ARG A 769 -42.46 -29.44 25.99
CA ARG A 769 -42.06 -30.58 26.83
C ARG A 769 -41.91 -30.16 28.29
N LYS A 770 -42.21 -31.07 29.22
CA LYS A 770 -42.06 -30.81 30.65
C LYS A 770 -40.58 -30.77 31.02
N PHE A 771 -40.25 -29.93 31.99
CA PHE A 771 -38.87 -29.72 32.45
C PHE A 771 -38.11 -31.01 32.80
N ASP A 772 -38.78 -31.95 33.48
CA ASP A 772 -38.18 -33.23 33.91
C ASP A 772 -37.92 -34.21 32.75
N ASP A 773 -38.59 -34.02 31.61
CA ASP A 773 -38.39 -34.82 30.39
C ASP A 773 -37.28 -34.25 29.50
N ILE A 774 -36.74 -33.07 29.82
CA ILE A 774 -35.71 -32.36 29.04
C ILE A 774 -34.31 -32.66 29.60
N PHE A 775 -34.15 -32.60 30.93
CA PHE A 775 -32.85 -32.75 31.58
C PHE A 775 -32.80 -34.01 32.46
N GLU A 776 -31.70 -34.75 32.35
CA GLU A 776 -31.35 -35.83 33.29
C GLU A 776 -30.86 -35.25 34.63
N GLU A 777 -30.12 -34.15 34.58
CA GLU A 777 -29.64 -33.40 35.76
C GLU A 777 -29.74 -31.89 35.50
N PHE A 778 -30.14 -31.10 36.50
CA PHE A 778 -30.19 -29.63 36.41
C PHE A 778 -29.77 -28.99 37.74
N ASP A 779 -28.77 -28.12 37.72
CA ASP A 779 -28.38 -27.33 38.89
C ASP A 779 -29.35 -26.17 39.06
N GLU A 780 -30.18 -26.23 40.12
CA GLU A 780 -31.16 -25.19 40.41
C GLU A 780 -30.53 -23.86 40.82
N LYS A 781 -29.26 -23.86 41.22
CA LYS A 781 -28.51 -22.64 41.48
C LYS A 781 -27.88 -22.14 40.19
N PRO A 782 -28.12 -20.88 39.78
CA PRO A 782 -27.47 -20.35 38.60
C PRO A 782 -25.94 -20.30 38.81
N LEU A 783 -25.21 -20.72 37.78
CA LEU A 783 -23.75 -20.62 37.70
C LEU A 783 -23.29 -19.16 37.72
N GLY A 784 -24.08 -18.27 37.09
CA GLY A 784 -23.82 -16.85 37.03
C GLY A 784 -25.09 -16.05 36.73
N VAL A 785 -25.18 -14.84 37.28
CA VAL A 785 -26.33 -13.94 37.09
C VAL A 785 -25.84 -12.65 36.41
N GLY A 786 -25.96 -12.63 35.09
CA GLY A 786 -25.62 -11.47 34.26
C GLY A 786 -26.66 -10.35 34.34
N ALA A 787 -26.32 -9.21 33.74
CA ALA A 787 -27.21 -8.05 33.66
C ALA A 787 -28.48 -8.31 32.84
N ILE A 788 -28.39 -9.17 31.81
CA ILE A 788 -29.47 -9.43 30.83
C ILE A 788 -30.04 -10.86 30.97
N ALA A 789 -29.24 -11.82 31.44
CA ALA A 789 -29.59 -13.24 31.55
C ALA A 789 -28.95 -13.90 32.78
N GLN A 790 -29.43 -15.08 33.17
CA GLN A 790 -28.75 -15.96 34.13
C GLN A 790 -28.50 -17.35 33.52
N VAL A 791 -27.41 -18.00 33.93
CA VAL A 791 -26.90 -19.24 33.31
C VAL A 791 -26.99 -20.40 34.30
N TYR A 792 -27.43 -21.56 33.83
CA TYR A 792 -27.53 -22.80 34.60
C TYR A 792 -26.68 -23.92 33.99
N LYS A 793 -26.24 -24.88 34.83
CA LYS A 793 -25.62 -26.12 34.38
C LYS A 793 -26.68 -27.21 34.30
N ALA A 794 -26.72 -27.96 33.22
CA ALA A 794 -27.63 -29.09 33.08
C ALA A 794 -27.02 -30.23 32.25
N LYS A 795 -27.67 -31.39 32.26
CA LYS A 795 -27.36 -32.56 31.43
C LYS A 795 -28.61 -32.94 30.65
N LEU A 796 -28.54 -32.97 29.32
CA LEU A 796 -29.67 -33.31 28.46
C LEU A 796 -29.95 -34.81 28.50
N GLN A 797 -31.22 -35.19 28.31
CA GLN A 797 -31.59 -36.59 28.09
C GLN A 797 -30.90 -37.14 26.82
N PRO A 798 -30.49 -38.43 26.79
CA PRO A 798 -29.73 -39.00 25.67
C PRO A 798 -30.40 -38.92 24.30
N ASP A 799 -31.73 -38.94 24.23
CA ASP A 799 -32.53 -38.82 23.00
C ASP A 799 -32.56 -37.39 22.45
N LEU A 800 -32.34 -36.38 23.30
CA LEU A 800 -32.21 -34.98 22.92
C LEU A 800 -30.75 -34.60 22.62
N ALA A 801 -29.80 -35.43 23.04
CA ALA A 801 -28.36 -35.22 22.81
C ALA A 801 -27.84 -35.78 21.47
N THR A 802 -28.67 -36.52 20.70
CA THR A 802 -28.24 -37.08 19.40
C THR A 802 -28.14 -36.01 18.31
N LEU A 803 -26.92 -35.79 17.82
CA LEU A 803 -26.62 -34.93 16.68
C LEU A 803 -27.26 -35.49 15.39
N GLN A 804 -28.17 -34.73 14.76
CA GLN A 804 -28.36 -34.86 13.31
C GLN A 804 -27.24 -34.05 12.62
N ASP A 805 -26.19 -34.75 12.19
CA ASP A 805 -25.07 -34.18 11.41
C ASP A 805 -25.57 -33.78 10.01
N ASN A 806 -26.34 -32.69 9.93
CA ASN A 806 -26.79 -32.10 8.68
C ASN A 806 -25.70 -31.13 8.18
N SER A 807 -25.02 -31.53 7.12
CA SER A 807 -24.17 -30.70 6.23
C SER A 807 -22.86 -30.13 6.78
N ILE A 808 -21.89 -31.00 7.09
CA ILE A 808 -20.51 -30.71 6.68
C ILE A 808 -20.16 -31.74 5.61
N ASP A 809 -20.40 -31.37 4.34
CA ASP A 809 -20.01 -32.17 3.19
C ASP A 809 -18.53 -32.57 3.31
N ARG A 810 -18.30 -33.87 3.45
CA ARG A 810 -16.98 -34.47 3.52
C ARG A 810 -16.43 -34.58 2.10
N GLU A 811 -15.80 -33.53 1.60
CA GLU A 811 -14.91 -33.66 0.46
C GLU A 811 -13.67 -34.48 0.87
N GLU A 812 -13.42 -35.59 0.17
CA GLU A 812 -12.17 -36.33 0.32
C GLU A 812 -10.97 -35.42 0.02
N PRO A 813 -9.92 -35.44 0.84
CA PRO A 813 -8.79 -34.53 0.65
C PRO A 813 -8.03 -34.89 -0.63
N ASN A 814 -8.18 -34.03 -1.64
CA ASN A 814 -7.42 -34.03 -2.89
C ASN A 814 -5.92 -34.22 -2.63
N LEU A 815 -5.26 -35.07 -3.42
CA LEU A 815 -3.86 -35.47 -3.27
C LEU A 815 -2.89 -34.26 -3.18
N ALA A 816 -3.24 -33.14 -3.84
CA ALA A 816 -2.51 -31.87 -3.78
C ALA A 816 -2.53 -31.21 -2.38
N ARG A 817 -3.60 -31.41 -1.59
CA ARG A 817 -3.72 -30.89 -0.21
C ARG A 817 -2.90 -31.74 0.77
N LYS A 818 -2.71 -33.04 0.48
CA LYS A 818 -1.78 -33.92 1.22
C LYS A 818 -0.32 -33.51 1.03
N ILE A 819 0.06 -33.09 -0.18
CA ILE A 819 1.42 -32.60 -0.46
C ILE A 819 1.67 -31.26 0.23
N LYS A 820 0.67 -30.37 0.30
CA LYS A 820 0.77 -29.09 1.03
C LYS A 820 0.88 -29.28 2.56
N LYS A 821 0.24 -30.33 3.12
CA LYS A 821 0.27 -30.65 4.55
C LYS A 821 1.60 -31.26 5.03
N ASN A 822 2.41 -31.79 4.13
CA ASN A 822 3.71 -32.38 4.47
C ASN A 822 4.85 -31.35 4.60
N VAL A 823 4.58 -30.07 4.29
CA VAL A 823 5.55 -28.96 4.44
C VAL A 823 5.29 -28.13 5.70
N ASP A 824 4.17 -28.35 6.41
CA ASP A 824 3.93 -27.80 7.75
C ASP A 824 4.45 -28.76 8.81
N VAL A 825 5.65 -28.45 9.31
CA VAL A 825 6.32 -29.18 10.38
C VAL A 825 5.62 -28.86 11.71
N THR A 826 5.12 -29.92 12.38
CA THR A 826 4.41 -30.03 13.68
C THR A 826 2.87 -30.15 13.60
N LEU A 827 2.41 -31.40 13.47
CA LEU A 827 1.01 -31.77 13.65
C LEU A 827 0.61 -31.67 15.14
N LYS A 828 0.03 -30.53 15.53
CA LYS A 828 -1.05 -30.52 16.54
C LYS A 828 -2.29 -31.08 15.83
N SER A 829 -2.64 -32.34 16.06
CA SER A 829 -3.90 -32.91 15.56
C SER A 829 -5.02 -32.64 16.57
N THR A 830 -6.14 -32.07 16.12
CA THR A 830 -7.35 -31.93 16.95
C THR A 830 -7.94 -33.32 17.16
N PRO A 831 -8.13 -33.81 18.40
CA PRO A 831 -8.75 -35.12 18.63
C PRO A 831 -10.18 -35.16 18.09
N ARG A 832 -10.58 -36.30 17.49
CA ARG A 832 -11.97 -36.54 17.07
C ARG A 832 -12.88 -36.50 18.30
N ARG A 833 -13.93 -35.68 18.28
CA ARG A 833 -14.78 -35.46 19.47
C ARG A 833 -16.26 -35.72 19.22
N VAL A 834 -16.88 -36.29 20.24
CA VAL A 834 -18.33 -36.45 20.43
C VAL A 834 -18.76 -35.31 21.38
N PRO A 835 -19.87 -34.59 21.13
CA PRO A 835 -20.35 -33.54 22.01
C PRO A 835 -20.63 -34.06 23.42
N SER A 836 -20.34 -33.24 24.43
CA SER A 836 -20.73 -33.54 25.81
C SER A 836 -22.26 -33.49 25.98
N SER A 837 -22.82 -34.40 26.79
CA SER A 837 -24.23 -34.33 27.21
C SER A 837 -24.51 -33.21 28.22
N HIS A 838 -23.47 -32.56 28.75
CA HIS A 838 -23.60 -31.43 29.66
C HIS A 838 -23.73 -30.12 28.88
N VAL A 839 -24.72 -29.31 29.24
CA VAL A 839 -25.07 -28.05 28.59
C VAL A 839 -25.11 -26.88 29.58
N ALA A 840 -24.78 -25.70 29.07
CA ALA A 840 -25.08 -24.43 29.71
C ALA A 840 -26.41 -23.90 29.16
N VAL A 841 -27.30 -23.49 30.06
CA VAL A 841 -28.64 -22.98 29.74
C VAL A 841 -28.73 -21.52 30.16
N LYS A 842 -28.67 -20.61 29.19
CA LYS A 842 -28.71 -19.15 29.41
C LYS A 842 -30.13 -18.65 29.17
N VAL A 843 -30.73 -18.03 30.19
CA VAL A 843 -32.14 -17.58 30.18
C VAL A 843 -32.23 -16.08 30.43
N LEU A 844 -32.89 -15.35 29.53
CA LEU A 844 -33.11 -13.90 29.63
C LEU A 844 -33.96 -13.53 30.86
N HIS A 845 -33.63 -12.41 31.50
CA HIS A 845 -34.46 -11.85 32.57
C HIS A 845 -35.85 -11.42 32.04
N PRO A 846 -36.93 -11.61 32.81
CA PRO A 846 -38.28 -11.30 32.36
C PRO A 846 -38.46 -9.79 32.07
N ASN A 847 -39.12 -9.47 30.95
CA ASN A 847 -39.39 -8.10 30.49
C ASN A 847 -38.15 -7.21 30.23
N ILE A 848 -36.96 -7.79 30.22
CA ILE A 848 -35.71 -7.03 30.08
C ILE A 848 -35.68 -6.21 28.77
N GLU A 849 -36.20 -6.76 27.68
CA GLU A 849 -36.29 -6.07 26.39
C GLU A 849 -37.10 -4.76 26.48
N LYS A 850 -38.23 -4.78 27.21
CA LYS A 850 -39.08 -3.58 27.38
C LYS A 850 -38.38 -2.52 28.23
N ILE A 851 -37.67 -2.94 29.27
CA ILE A 851 -36.91 -2.03 30.16
C ILE A 851 -35.79 -1.35 29.36
N VAL A 852 -34.96 -2.14 28.66
CA VAL A 852 -33.85 -1.64 27.84
C VAL A 852 -34.37 -0.70 26.75
N ARG A 853 -35.47 -1.04 26.07
CA ARG A 853 -36.10 -0.19 25.04
C ARG A 853 -36.50 1.19 25.60
N ARG A 854 -37.06 1.26 26.81
CA ARG A 854 -37.45 2.51 27.46
C ARG A 854 -36.23 3.32 27.87
N ASP A 855 -35.21 2.67 28.44
CA ASP A 855 -33.96 3.31 28.82
C ASP A 855 -33.26 3.93 27.61
N LEU A 856 -33.15 3.21 26.49
CA LEU A 856 -32.58 3.74 25.24
C LEU A 856 -33.36 4.94 24.69
N ARG A 857 -34.71 4.92 24.76
CA ARG A 857 -35.54 6.09 24.36
C ARG A 857 -35.26 7.31 25.23
N ILE A 858 -35.09 7.10 26.54
CA ILE A 858 -34.77 8.18 27.48
C ILE A 858 -33.36 8.71 27.20
N MET A 859 -32.37 7.83 27.03
CA MET A 859 -31.00 8.20 26.67
C MET A 859 -30.94 9.00 25.36
N ALA A 860 -31.66 8.56 24.32
CA ALA A 860 -31.69 9.26 23.03
C ALA A 860 -32.29 10.68 23.14
N ALA A 861 -33.32 10.85 23.99
CA ALA A 861 -33.89 12.17 24.26
C ALA A 861 -32.88 13.09 24.95
N PHE A 862 -32.13 12.60 25.95
CA PHE A 862 -31.08 13.38 26.61
C PHE A 862 -29.91 13.68 25.69
N ALA A 863 -29.47 12.70 24.89
CA ALA A 863 -28.41 12.85 23.91
C ALA A 863 -28.74 13.96 22.90
N ALA A 864 -29.99 14.00 22.41
CA ALA A 864 -30.45 15.07 21.53
C ALA A 864 -30.44 16.46 22.19
N VAL A 865 -30.78 16.55 23.49
CA VAL A 865 -30.72 17.80 24.25
C VAL A 865 -29.28 18.27 24.47
N ILE A 866 -28.38 17.36 24.82
CA ILE A 866 -26.96 17.66 25.03
C ILE A 866 -26.30 18.09 23.71
N ASN A 867 -26.64 17.43 22.60
CA ASN A 867 -26.11 17.75 21.28
C ASN A 867 -26.58 19.12 20.75
N ALA A 868 -27.62 19.72 21.34
CA ALA A 868 -28.03 21.09 21.01
C ALA A 868 -27.14 22.17 21.66
N ILE A 869 -26.17 21.77 22.48
CA ILE A 869 -25.17 22.68 23.09
C ILE A 869 -23.99 22.83 22.13
N PRO A 870 -23.69 24.03 21.59
CA PRO A 870 -22.70 24.24 20.52
C PRO A 870 -21.26 23.76 20.80
N THR A 871 -20.90 23.51 22.06
CA THR A 871 -19.57 23.01 22.45
C THR A 871 -19.50 21.49 22.59
N MET A 872 -20.64 20.78 22.50
CA MET A 872 -20.75 19.33 22.71
C MET A 872 -21.11 18.56 21.42
N GLU A 873 -21.28 19.26 20.29
CA GLU A 873 -21.63 18.66 18.99
C GLU A 873 -20.58 17.65 18.49
N TRP A 874 -19.30 17.83 18.84
CA TRP A 874 -18.21 16.93 18.41
C TRP A 874 -18.26 15.53 19.05
N PHE A 875 -18.98 15.36 20.16
CA PHE A 875 -19.20 14.03 20.77
C PHE A 875 -20.31 13.24 20.07
N SER A 876 -21.20 13.90 19.34
CA SER A 876 -22.39 13.32 18.70
C SER A 876 -23.06 12.22 19.55
N PHE A 877 -23.39 12.56 20.80
CA PHE A 877 -24.03 11.63 21.74
C PHE A 877 -25.24 10.86 21.16
N PRO A 878 -26.06 11.42 20.25
CA PRO A 878 -27.13 10.66 19.61
C PRO A 878 -26.64 9.41 18.86
N ASP A 879 -25.54 9.51 18.11
CA ASP A 879 -24.96 8.38 17.38
C ASP A 879 -24.39 7.33 18.34
N GLU A 880 -23.73 7.76 19.43
CA GLU A 880 -23.16 6.85 20.42
C GLU A 880 -24.25 6.08 21.18
N VAL A 881 -25.38 6.73 21.49
CA VAL A 881 -26.56 6.07 22.07
C VAL A 881 -27.21 5.11 21.08
N GLU A 882 -27.19 5.43 19.78
CA GLU A 882 -27.64 4.52 18.73
C GLU A 882 -26.76 3.26 18.69
N GLN A 883 -25.44 3.41 18.58
CA GLN A 883 -24.49 2.28 18.55
C GLN A 883 -24.58 1.41 19.81
N PHE A 884 -24.58 2.01 21.00
CA PHE A 884 -24.80 1.30 22.26
C PHE A 884 -26.14 0.55 22.25
N GLY A 885 -27.18 1.20 21.70
CA GLY A 885 -28.50 0.60 21.55
C GLY A 885 -28.53 -0.58 20.58
N GLU A 886 -27.70 -0.60 19.54
CA GLU A 886 -27.60 -1.74 18.61
C GLU A 886 -26.92 -2.93 19.28
N MET A 887 -25.78 -2.69 19.94
CA MET A 887 -25.08 -3.68 20.77
C MET A 887 -26.02 -4.32 21.82
N MET A 888 -26.79 -3.49 22.53
CA MET A 888 -27.75 -3.98 23.52
C MET A 888 -28.88 -4.81 22.92
N ARG A 889 -29.29 -4.54 21.68
CA ARG A 889 -30.36 -5.29 21.02
C ARG A 889 -29.88 -6.64 20.50
N LEU A 890 -28.62 -6.73 20.06
CA LEU A 890 -28.01 -8.00 19.66
C LEU A 890 -27.99 -8.99 20.83
N GLN A 891 -27.67 -8.52 22.05
CA GLN A 891 -27.68 -9.36 23.26
C GLN A 891 -29.09 -9.77 23.77
N LEU A 892 -30.17 -9.21 23.21
CA LEU A 892 -31.54 -9.49 23.64
C LEU A 892 -32.21 -10.60 22.82
N ASP A 893 -31.52 -11.15 21.82
CA ASP A 893 -31.98 -12.28 21.03
C ASP A 893 -30.94 -13.41 21.09
N MET A 894 -31.17 -14.37 21.99
CA MET A 894 -30.23 -15.48 22.24
C MET A 894 -29.95 -16.35 21.00
N ARG A 895 -30.78 -16.27 19.94
CA ARG A 895 -30.53 -16.94 18.66
C ARG A 895 -29.33 -16.34 17.92
N ILE A 896 -29.05 -15.05 18.10
CA ILE A 896 -27.90 -14.38 17.50
C ILE A 896 -26.62 -14.95 18.10
N GLU A 897 -26.57 -15.15 19.42
CA GLU A 897 -25.45 -15.80 20.09
C GLU A 897 -25.26 -17.26 19.61
N ALA A 898 -26.35 -18.01 19.45
CA ALA A 898 -26.30 -19.36 18.86
C ALA A 898 -25.75 -19.36 17.41
N ALA A 899 -26.16 -18.39 16.59
CA ALA A 899 -25.67 -18.22 15.23
C ALA A 899 -24.18 -17.84 15.21
N ASN A 900 -23.75 -16.91 16.06
CA ASN A 900 -22.35 -16.52 16.22
C ASN A 900 -21.48 -17.71 16.63
N LEU A 901 -21.90 -18.52 17.60
CA LEU A 901 -21.20 -19.74 18.00
C LEU A 901 -21.07 -20.74 16.84
N THR A 902 -22.11 -20.85 16.01
CA THR A 902 -22.09 -21.72 14.82
C THR A 902 -21.03 -21.24 13.83
N ILE A 903 -20.99 -19.93 13.54
CA ILE A 903 -20.01 -19.31 12.63
C ILE A 903 -18.58 -19.47 13.19
N PHE A 904 -18.35 -19.19 14.48
CA PHE A 904 -17.05 -19.38 15.11
C PHE A 904 -16.58 -20.83 15.03
N ARG A 905 -17.47 -21.80 15.29
CA ARG A 905 -17.14 -23.23 15.15
C ARG A 905 -16.79 -23.61 13.72
N GLN A 906 -17.46 -23.04 12.73
CA GLN A 906 -17.13 -23.27 11.33
C GLN A 906 -15.77 -22.70 10.96
N ASN A 907 -15.46 -21.47 11.41
CA ASN A 907 -14.18 -20.80 11.16
C ASN A 907 -13.00 -21.52 11.84
N PHE A 908 -13.22 -22.09 13.03
CA PHE A 908 -12.18 -22.78 13.82
C PHE A 908 -12.17 -24.31 13.68
N LYS A 909 -13.00 -24.90 12.80
CA LYS A 909 -13.13 -26.37 12.66
C LYS A 909 -11.82 -27.10 12.37
N ASP A 910 -10.95 -26.49 11.57
CA ASP A 910 -9.68 -27.06 11.12
C ASP A 910 -8.47 -26.54 11.93
N ARG A 911 -8.70 -25.69 12.95
CA ARG A 911 -7.66 -25.05 13.76
C ARG A 911 -7.56 -25.71 15.14
N THR A 912 -6.36 -25.74 15.71
CA THR A 912 -6.13 -26.35 17.04
C THR A 912 -6.08 -25.34 18.18
N THR A 913 -6.11 -24.05 17.89
CA THR A 913 -5.73 -23.00 18.83
C THR A 913 -6.83 -22.59 19.80
N ALA A 914 -8.06 -22.48 19.30
CA ALA A 914 -9.22 -22.14 20.11
C ALA A 914 -10.44 -23.00 19.82
N TRP A 915 -11.33 -23.08 20.81
CA TRP A 915 -12.54 -23.88 20.79
C TRP A 915 -13.75 -23.05 21.25
N PHE A 916 -14.90 -23.32 20.65
CA PHE A 916 -16.18 -22.67 20.94
C PHE A 916 -17.25 -23.73 21.26
N PRO A 917 -18.08 -23.54 22.30
CA PRO A 917 -19.19 -24.43 22.65
C PRO A 917 -20.14 -24.74 21.49
N TYR A 918 -20.63 -25.99 21.41
CA TYR A 918 -21.64 -26.36 20.42
C TYR A 918 -23.00 -25.75 20.77
N PRO A 919 -23.61 -24.93 19.90
CA PRO A 919 -24.95 -24.43 20.12
C PRO A 919 -26.00 -25.47 19.70
N TYR A 920 -26.93 -25.80 20.58
CA TYR A 920 -28.10 -26.61 20.25
C TYR A 920 -29.17 -25.71 19.62
N THR A 921 -28.98 -25.41 18.34
CA THR A 921 -29.81 -24.46 17.57
C THR A 921 -31.28 -24.87 17.51
N GLU A 922 -31.56 -26.17 17.51
CA GLU A 922 -32.92 -26.76 17.54
C GLU A 922 -33.71 -26.34 18.79
N TYR A 923 -33.02 -26.07 19.90
CA TYR A 923 -33.60 -25.77 21.21
C TYR A 923 -33.31 -24.34 21.68
N SER A 924 -32.66 -23.53 20.83
CA SER A 924 -32.32 -22.15 21.14
C SER A 924 -33.36 -21.20 20.55
N THR A 925 -33.97 -20.39 21.41
CA THR A 925 -35.00 -19.40 21.06
C THR A 925 -34.51 -18.00 21.41
N ARG A 926 -35.32 -16.97 21.14
CA ARG A 926 -34.97 -15.59 21.50
C ARG A 926 -34.65 -15.39 22.99
N ASN A 927 -35.28 -16.17 23.87
CA ASN A 927 -35.16 -16.01 25.32
C ASN A 927 -34.25 -17.06 25.99
N VAL A 928 -33.84 -18.10 25.26
CA VAL A 928 -33.06 -19.22 25.80
C VAL A 928 -31.99 -19.63 24.80
N LEU A 929 -30.73 -19.67 25.24
CA LEU A 929 -29.63 -20.33 24.54
C LEU A 929 -29.31 -21.64 25.25
N ILE A 930 -29.22 -22.73 24.48
CA ILE A 930 -28.70 -24.02 24.93
C ILE A 930 -27.39 -24.26 24.19
N GLU A 931 -26.30 -24.37 24.93
CA GLU A 931 -24.96 -24.61 24.37
C GLU A 931 -24.21 -25.66 25.18
N GLU A 932 -23.17 -26.24 24.61
CA GLU A 932 -22.27 -27.19 25.28
C GLU A 932 -21.62 -26.56 26.52
N TYR A 933 -21.61 -27.27 27.64
CA TYR A 933 -20.95 -26.78 28.85
C TYR A 933 -19.42 -26.84 28.69
N ALA A 934 -18.79 -25.67 28.65
CA ALA A 934 -17.34 -25.51 28.60
C ALA A 934 -16.63 -26.03 29.87
N GLN A 935 -15.88 -27.12 29.75
CA GLN A 935 -15.05 -27.65 30.83
C GLN A 935 -13.62 -27.08 30.78
N GLY A 936 -13.32 -26.12 31.64
CA GLY A 936 -12.00 -25.49 31.74
C GLY A 936 -11.78 -24.71 33.05
N ILE A 937 -10.61 -24.10 33.20
CA ILE A 937 -10.32 -23.12 34.26
C ILE A 937 -10.33 -21.71 33.66
N PRO A 938 -11.00 -20.72 34.29
CA PRO A 938 -10.99 -19.33 33.83
C PRO A 938 -9.58 -18.77 33.67
N MET A 939 -9.36 -17.97 32.63
CA MET A 939 -8.08 -17.29 32.38
C MET A 939 -7.63 -16.42 33.56
N GLU A 940 -8.58 -15.84 34.29
CA GLU A 940 -8.32 -15.03 35.48
C GLU A 940 -7.47 -15.78 36.53
N ASP A 941 -7.70 -17.09 36.73
CA ASP A 941 -6.91 -17.89 37.67
C ASP A 941 -5.44 -18.01 37.21
N PHE A 942 -5.18 -18.07 35.90
CA PHE A 942 -3.83 -18.12 35.32
C PHE A 942 -3.13 -16.76 35.39
N LEU A 943 -3.87 -15.66 35.26
CA LEU A 943 -3.32 -14.31 35.42
C LEU A 943 -2.96 -14.01 36.87
N GLN A 944 -3.76 -14.49 37.83
CA GLN A 944 -3.49 -14.29 39.26
C GLN A 944 -2.34 -15.18 39.79
N ASN A 945 -2.27 -16.45 39.37
CA ASN A 945 -1.29 -17.41 39.90
C ASN A 945 -0.05 -17.59 39.01
N GLY A 946 -0.10 -17.14 37.76
CA GLY A 946 0.90 -17.36 36.71
C GLY A 946 0.68 -18.65 35.91
N GLY A 947 1.03 -18.62 34.61
CA GLY A 947 0.86 -19.76 33.70
C GLY A 947 1.91 -20.88 33.84
N GLY A 948 2.93 -20.71 34.69
CA GLY A 948 3.99 -21.71 34.89
C GLY A 948 4.69 -22.10 33.59
N VAL A 949 4.91 -23.40 33.37
CA VAL A 949 5.50 -23.92 32.12
C VAL A 949 4.68 -23.63 30.87
N PHE A 950 3.37 -23.46 31.01
CA PHE A 950 2.45 -23.22 29.90
C PHE A 950 2.21 -21.74 29.62
N GLN A 951 2.85 -20.82 30.34
CA GLN A 951 2.60 -19.39 30.21
C GLN A 951 2.79 -18.88 28.77
N LYS A 952 3.82 -19.41 28.09
CA LYS A 952 4.11 -19.08 26.70
C LYS A 952 3.10 -19.72 25.75
N ASP A 953 2.83 -21.00 25.93
CA ASP A 953 1.84 -21.73 25.10
C ASP A 953 0.46 -21.05 25.18
N ILE A 954 -0.01 -20.70 26.38
CA ILE A 954 -1.33 -20.04 26.58
C ILE A 954 -1.35 -18.65 25.90
N ALA A 955 -0.28 -17.88 26.01
CA ALA A 955 -0.17 -16.57 25.36
C ALA A 955 -0.13 -16.67 23.83
N ASP A 956 0.63 -17.63 23.31
CA ASP A 956 0.77 -17.87 21.86
C ASP A 956 -0.54 -18.38 21.24
N GLU A 957 -1.27 -19.28 21.91
CA GLU A 957 -2.58 -19.77 21.46
C GLU A 957 -3.64 -18.65 21.46
N GLY A 958 -3.60 -17.75 22.45
CA GLY A 958 -4.50 -16.59 22.53
C GLY A 958 -4.25 -15.59 21.42
N LEU A 959 -2.98 -15.32 21.15
CA LEU A 959 -2.55 -14.44 20.07
C LEU A 959 -2.94 -15.01 18.69
N ASP A 960 -2.67 -16.30 18.45
CA ASP A 960 -3.00 -16.96 17.18
C ASP A 960 -4.52 -16.96 16.92
N ALA A 961 -5.32 -17.35 17.93
CA ALA A 961 -6.76 -17.42 17.76
C ALA A 961 -7.36 -16.03 17.43
N PHE A 962 -6.90 -14.99 18.11
CA PHE A 962 -7.38 -13.63 17.87
C PHE A 962 -6.97 -13.08 16.51
N LEU A 963 -5.69 -13.23 16.13
CA LEU A 963 -5.22 -12.77 14.84
C LEU A 963 -5.95 -13.46 13.68
N ASN A 964 -6.34 -14.73 13.86
CA ASN A 964 -7.19 -15.43 12.92
C ASN A 964 -8.60 -14.79 12.83
N MET A 965 -9.23 -14.46 13.96
CA MET A 965 -10.53 -13.77 13.99
C MET A 965 -10.48 -12.42 13.25
N VAL A 966 -9.42 -11.63 13.47
CA VAL A 966 -9.26 -10.30 12.88
C VAL A 966 -8.86 -10.35 11.40
N LEU A 967 -7.82 -11.11 11.07
CA LEU A 967 -7.18 -11.02 9.76
C LEU A 967 -7.73 -12.02 8.74
N ILE A 968 -8.06 -13.25 9.18
CA ILE A 968 -8.57 -14.30 8.29
C ILE A 968 -10.09 -14.23 8.18
N ASP A 969 -10.76 -14.27 9.33
CA ASP A 969 -12.20 -14.52 9.38
C ASP A 969 -13.02 -13.23 9.27
N ASN A 970 -12.44 -12.06 9.62
CA ASN A 970 -13.14 -10.78 9.75
C ASN A 970 -14.39 -10.89 10.64
N PHE A 971 -14.33 -11.75 11.66
CA PHE A 971 -15.45 -12.06 12.56
C PHE A 971 -14.88 -12.18 13.97
N ILE A 972 -14.95 -11.08 14.73
CA ILE A 972 -14.17 -10.87 15.96
C ILE A 972 -15.08 -10.95 17.16
N HIS A 973 -14.71 -11.73 18.18
CA HIS A 973 -15.42 -11.74 19.45
C HIS A 973 -15.19 -10.43 20.20
N ALA A 974 -16.22 -9.58 20.32
CA ALA A 974 -16.06 -8.20 20.77
C ALA A 974 -15.95 -8.04 22.31
N ASP A 975 -16.28 -9.08 23.08
CA ASP A 975 -16.24 -9.06 24.56
C ASP A 975 -15.20 -10.06 25.13
N LEU A 976 -13.96 -10.01 24.62
CA LEU A 976 -12.90 -10.97 24.92
C LEU A 976 -12.11 -10.65 26.21
N HIS A 977 -12.80 -10.60 27.36
CA HIS A 977 -12.17 -10.38 28.66
C HIS A 977 -11.79 -11.70 29.38
N PRO A 978 -10.90 -11.72 30.39
CA PRO A 978 -10.45 -12.96 31.05
C PRO A 978 -11.57 -13.86 31.60
N GLY A 979 -12.73 -13.30 31.97
CA GLY A 979 -13.91 -14.07 32.38
C GLY A 979 -14.59 -14.90 31.27
N ASN A 980 -14.36 -14.55 29.99
CA ASN A 980 -14.95 -15.22 28.82
C ASN A 980 -13.94 -16.15 28.13
N ILE A 981 -12.75 -16.33 28.71
CA ILE A 981 -11.69 -17.19 28.21
C ILE A 981 -11.43 -18.27 29.26
N MET A 982 -11.48 -19.53 28.86
CA MET A 982 -11.12 -20.66 29.71
C MET A 982 -9.96 -21.45 29.09
N VAL A 983 -9.13 -22.04 29.92
CA VAL A 983 -8.03 -22.92 29.50
C VAL A 983 -8.39 -24.35 29.84
N ARG A 984 -8.20 -25.25 28.87
CA ARG A 984 -8.31 -26.70 29.05
C ARG A 984 -7.03 -27.38 28.62
N PHE A 985 -6.89 -28.67 28.96
CA PHE A 985 -5.72 -29.47 28.60
C PHE A 985 -6.11 -30.72 27.81
N TYR A 986 -5.32 -31.07 26.79
CA TYR A 986 -5.52 -32.27 25.98
C TYR A 986 -4.19 -32.99 25.70
N LYS A 987 -4.25 -34.27 25.34
CA LYS A 987 -3.10 -35.08 24.89
C LYS A 987 -3.12 -35.21 23.36
N PRO A 988 -2.07 -34.79 22.63
CA PRO A 988 -1.98 -34.97 21.19
C PRO A 988 -1.89 -36.46 20.78
N GLU A 989 -2.51 -36.85 19.67
CA GLU A 989 -2.36 -38.21 19.11
C GLU A 989 -0.96 -38.39 18.49
N LYS A 990 -0.26 -39.50 18.79
CA LYS A 990 1.03 -39.83 18.14
C LYS A 990 0.79 -40.22 16.68
N LEU A 991 1.40 -39.50 15.73
CA LEU A 991 1.39 -39.88 14.31
C LEU A 991 2.30 -41.08 14.06
N ASP A 992 1.74 -42.14 13.48
CA ASP A 992 2.45 -43.33 13.04
C ASP A 992 3.03 -43.08 11.63
N VAL A 993 4.30 -42.72 11.55
CA VAL A 993 4.99 -42.38 10.28
C VAL A 993 5.80 -43.58 9.81
N SER A 994 5.14 -44.62 9.29
CA SER A 994 5.80 -45.69 8.54
C SER A 994 5.45 -45.60 7.05
N ILE A 995 6.41 -45.17 6.24
CA ILE A 995 6.29 -45.06 4.77
C ILE A 995 6.69 -46.39 4.07
N PHE A 996 7.25 -47.36 4.79
CA PHE A 996 7.57 -48.68 4.27
C PHE A 996 7.28 -49.78 5.30
N THR A 997 6.01 -50.13 5.49
CA THR A 997 5.67 -51.49 5.93
C THR A 997 4.28 -51.89 5.45
N ARG A 998 4.20 -53.17 5.10
CA ARG A 998 3.09 -53.91 4.50
C ARG A 998 1.79 -53.70 5.27
N LYS A 999 0.67 -53.57 4.55
CA LYS A 999 -0.71 -53.62 5.07
C LYS A 999 -0.85 -54.77 6.07
N GLU A 1000 -0.93 -54.44 7.36
CA GLU A 1000 -1.52 -55.31 8.37
C GLU A 1000 -2.91 -54.81 8.73
N ASN A 1001 -3.84 -55.75 8.73
CA ASN A 1001 -5.23 -55.57 9.13
C ASN A 1001 -5.29 -55.04 10.57
N ARG A 1002 -5.86 -53.84 10.76
CA ARG A 1002 -6.45 -53.46 12.05
C ARG A 1002 -7.97 -53.46 11.93
N THR A 1003 -8.53 -54.64 12.09
CA THR A 1003 -9.84 -54.84 12.72
C THR A 1003 -9.65 -54.75 14.24
N THR A 1004 -10.34 -53.84 14.92
CA THR A 1004 -10.96 -54.00 16.26
C THR A 1004 -11.35 -52.63 16.86
N GLY A 1005 -12.65 -52.40 17.00
CA GLY A 1005 -13.27 -52.07 18.30
C GLY A 1005 -13.25 -50.61 18.83
N PRO A 1006 -14.39 -50.12 19.37
CA PRO A 1006 -14.58 -48.77 19.93
C PRO A 1006 -14.02 -48.67 21.35
N ILE A 1007 -13.83 -47.47 21.93
CA ILE A 1007 -14.02 -47.17 23.37
C ILE A 1007 -13.90 -45.65 23.60
N GLU A 1008 -14.93 -45.12 24.26
CA GLU A 1008 -15.00 -43.85 24.99
C GLU A 1008 -13.73 -43.66 25.84
N SER A 1009 -12.85 -42.71 25.51
CA SER A 1009 -11.90 -42.22 26.52
C SER A 1009 -12.63 -41.19 27.36
N PRO A 1010 -12.73 -41.34 28.70
CA PRO A 1010 -13.28 -40.30 29.56
C PRO A 1010 -12.54 -38.99 29.29
N ASP A 1011 -13.26 -37.86 29.32
CA ASP A 1011 -12.71 -36.55 28.98
C ASP A 1011 -11.47 -36.27 29.83
N VAL A 1012 -10.29 -36.55 29.25
CA VAL A 1012 -8.97 -36.53 29.89
C VAL A 1012 -8.69 -35.14 30.51
N THR A 1013 -9.49 -34.16 30.11
CA THR A 1013 -9.55 -32.80 30.61
C THR A 1013 -9.98 -32.73 32.10
N GLU A 1014 -11.04 -33.40 32.55
CA GLU A 1014 -11.54 -33.21 33.95
C GLU A 1014 -10.58 -33.78 34.99
N GLU A 1015 -9.89 -34.88 34.68
CA GLU A 1015 -8.85 -35.43 35.58
C GLU A 1015 -7.72 -34.42 35.84
N VAL A 1016 -7.35 -33.64 34.83
CA VAL A 1016 -6.35 -32.57 34.94
C VAL A 1016 -6.90 -31.37 35.71
N LEU A 1017 -8.17 -31.01 35.48
CA LEU A 1017 -8.83 -29.89 36.15
C LEU A 1017 -9.03 -30.14 37.65
N GLU A 1018 -9.40 -31.36 38.06
CA GLU A 1018 -9.57 -31.73 39.47
C GLU A 1018 -8.26 -31.62 40.27
N ARG A 1019 -7.11 -31.87 39.63
CA ARG A 1019 -5.79 -31.72 40.26
C ARG A 1019 -5.39 -30.25 40.44
N LEU A 1020 -5.88 -29.33 39.60
CA LEU A 1020 -5.55 -27.90 39.63
C LEU A 1020 -6.50 -27.05 40.48
N ARG A 1021 -7.82 -27.36 40.46
CA ARG A 1021 -8.87 -26.60 41.18
C ARG A 1021 -8.55 -26.34 42.68
N PRO A 1022 -8.01 -27.30 43.47
CA PRO A 1022 -7.70 -27.08 44.89
C PRO A 1022 -6.59 -26.04 45.14
N HIS A 1023 -5.73 -25.77 44.16
CA HIS A 1023 -4.54 -24.95 44.30
C HIS A 1023 -4.69 -23.54 43.70
N ARG A 1024 -5.89 -23.12 43.27
CA ARG A 1024 -6.18 -21.80 42.66
C ARG A 1024 -5.79 -20.56 43.48
N LYS A 1025 -5.49 -20.73 44.77
CA LYS A 1025 -5.07 -19.64 45.67
C LYS A 1025 -3.65 -19.83 46.21
N ASN A 1026 -2.90 -20.82 45.69
CA ASN A 1026 -1.56 -21.15 46.12
C ASN A 1026 -0.61 -21.22 44.90
N PRO A 1027 0.01 -20.09 44.51
CA PRO A 1027 0.81 -19.99 43.29
C PRO A 1027 1.96 -21.01 43.17
N GLU A 1028 2.59 -21.38 44.30
CA GLU A 1028 3.71 -22.32 44.31
C GLU A 1028 3.25 -23.75 43.96
N GLN A 1029 2.20 -24.24 44.62
CA GLN A 1029 1.64 -25.56 44.33
C GLN A 1029 0.96 -25.61 42.96
N TRP A 1030 0.33 -24.50 42.55
CA TRP A 1030 -0.23 -24.32 41.21
C TRP A 1030 0.82 -24.56 40.11
N LYS A 1031 1.97 -23.87 40.19
CA LYS A 1031 3.07 -24.03 39.22
C LYS A 1031 3.67 -25.43 39.22
N ALA A 1032 3.83 -26.04 40.39
CA ALA A 1032 4.33 -27.42 40.50
C ALA A 1032 3.42 -28.44 39.80
N ARG A 1033 2.09 -28.31 39.95
CA ARG A 1033 1.13 -29.17 39.26
C ARG A 1033 1.11 -28.96 37.75
N LEU A 1034 1.26 -27.71 37.29
CA LEU A 1034 1.40 -27.44 35.84
C LEU A 1034 2.65 -28.11 35.25
N GLN A 1035 3.75 -28.17 35.99
CA GLN A 1035 4.95 -28.90 35.57
C GLN A 1035 4.73 -30.41 35.45
N GLU A 1036 3.99 -31.02 36.38
CA GLU A 1036 3.60 -32.43 36.30
C GLU A 1036 2.75 -32.71 35.06
N ILE A 1037 1.78 -31.84 34.78
CA ILE A 1037 0.90 -31.94 33.61
C ILE A 1037 1.69 -31.84 32.29
N ASP A 1038 2.71 -30.98 32.21
CA ASP A 1038 3.60 -30.91 31.04
C ASP A 1038 4.45 -32.18 30.87
N ASN A 1039 4.98 -32.72 31.97
CA ASN A 1039 5.76 -33.97 31.95
C ASN A 1039 4.91 -35.17 31.48
N GLU A 1040 3.60 -35.16 31.75
CA GLU A 1040 2.64 -36.16 31.27
C GLU A 1040 2.26 -35.99 29.78
N GLY A 1041 2.73 -34.92 29.12
CA GLY A 1041 2.55 -34.67 27.70
C GLY A 1041 1.26 -33.94 27.32
N TYR A 1042 0.60 -33.27 28.27
CA TYR A 1042 -0.58 -32.45 27.96
C TYR A 1042 -0.19 -31.10 27.34
N ARG A 1043 -1.08 -30.54 26.54
CA ARG A 1043 -0.98 -29.18 25.98
C ARG A 1043 -2.22 -28.35 26.30
N PRO A 1044 -2.07 -27.04 26.54
CA PRO A 1044 -3.20 -26.15 26.78
C PRO A 1044 -3.96 -25.89 25.47
N GLN A 1045 -5.25 -25.58 25.59
CA GLN A 1045 -6.11 -25.09 24.51
C GLN A 1045 -7.09 -24.07 25.08
N LEU A 1046 -7.37 -23.02 24.31
CA LEU A 1046 -8.31 -21.97 24.75
C LEU A 1046 -9.74 -22.30 24.36
N ILE A 1047 -10.64 -21.89 25.24
CA ILE A 1047 -12.09 -21.96 25.10
C ILE A 1047 -12.61 -20.53 25.18
N PHE A 1048 -13.38 -20.10 24.19
CA PHE A 1048 -14.10 -18.82 24.22
C PHE A 1048 -15.59 -19.08 24.45
N ILE A 1049 -16.18 -18.36 25.41
CA ILE A 1049 -17.59 -18.42 25.78
C ILE A 1049 -18.21 -17.01 25.69
N ASP A 1050 -19.55 -16.92 25.71
CA ASP A 1050 -20.30 -15.66 25.62
C ASP A 1050 -20.08 -14.88 24.31
N ALA A 1051 -20.23 -15.58 23.17
CA ALA A 1051 -20.11 -15.02 21.81
C ALA A 1051 -21.33 -14.17 21.37
N GLY A 1052 -21.99 -13.51 22.32
CA GLY A 1052 -23.19 -12.70 22.10
C GLY A 1052 -22.93 -11.36 21.42
N LEU A 1053 -21.67 -10.90 21.41
CA LEU A 1053 -21.23 -9.72 20.68
C LEU A 1053 -20.10 -10.07 19.74
N VAL A 1054 -20.28 -9.71 18.47
CA VAL A 1054 -19.26 -9.81 17.46
C VAL A 1054 -18.94 -8.40 16.96
N THR A 1055 -17.84 -8.26 16.23
CA THR A 1055 -17.58 -7.08 15.42
C THR A 1055 -17.03 -7.57 14.10
N GLU A 1056 -17.61 -7.05 13.02
CA GLU A 1056 -17.18 -7.29 11.65
C GLU A 1056 -16.90 -5.94 10.99
N LEU A 1057 -15.76 -5.82 10.32
CA LEU A 1057 -15.47 -4.64 9.51
C LEU A 1057 -16.16 -4.81 8.16
N ASN A 1058 -17.09 -3.91 7.82
CA ASN A 1058 -17.66 -3.86 6.46
C ASN A 1058 -16.56 -3.60 5.41
N ASN A 1059 -16.86 -3.76 4.11
CA ASN A 1059 -15.83 -3.68 3.06
C ASN A 1059 -15.05 -2.35 3.07
N LYS A 1060 -15.73 -1.23 3.33
CA LYS A 1060 -15.11 0.09 3.41
C LYS A 1060 -14.18 0.20 4.62
N ASN A 1061 -14.64 -0.23 5.78
CA ASN A 1061 -13.91 -0.13 7.05
C ASN A 1061 -12.75 -1.12 7.11
N ARG A 1062 -12.92 -2.28 6.47
CA ARG A 1062 -11.86 -3.27 6.29
C ARG A 1062 -10.74 -2.74 5.40
N THR A 1063 -11.08 -2.10 4.27
CA THR A 1063 -10.08 -1.42 3.44
C THR A 1063 -9.42 -0.27 4.20
N ASN A 1064 -10.18 0.54 4.95
CA ASN A 1064 -9.64 1.61 5.78
C ASN A 1064 -8.68 1.09 6.86
N PHE A 1065 -9.05 -0.01 7.52
CA PHE A 1065 -8.21 -0.68 8.51
C PHE A 1065 -6.91 -1.22 7.88
N LEU A 1066 -7.01 -1.88 6.72
CA LEU A 1066 -5.85 -2.42 6.00
C LEU A 1066 -4.92 -1.30 5.49
N ASP A 1067 -5.47 -0.20 4.98
CA ASP A 1067 -4.69 0.96 4.53
C ASP A 1067 -3.97 1.65 5.69
N LEU A 1068 -4.66 1.80 6.83
CA LEU A 1068 -4.07 2.37 8.04
C LEU A 1068 -2.98 1.44 8.62
N PHE A 1069 -3.26 0.14 8.71
CA PHE A 1069 -2.30 -0.86 9.16
C PHE A 1069 -1.09 -0.94 8.24
N LYS A 1070 -1.29 -0.85 6.93
CA LYS A 1070 -0.23 -0.78 5.91
C LYS A 1070 0.63 0.48 6.08
N ALA A 1071 0.01 1.65 6.25
CA ALA A 1071 0.75 2.90 6.48
C ALA A 1071 1.61 2.84 7.76
N VAL A 1072 1.09 2.26 8.84
CA VAL A 1072 1.86 2.03 10.09
C VAL A 1072 2.98 1.02 9.87
N ALA A 1073 2.74 -0.09 9.16
CA ALA A 1073 3.74 -1.12 8.85
C ALA A 1073 4.86 -0.61 7.93
N GLU A 1074 4.57 0.36 7.06
CA GLU A 1074 5.52 1.08 6.22
C GLU A 1074 6.31 2.16 6.98
N PHE A 1075 6.05 2.33 8.28
CA PHE A 1075 6.56 3.41 9.13
C PHE A 1075 6.23 4.82 8.63
N ASP A 1076 5.08 4.97 7.97
CA ASP A 1076 4.53 6.23 7.48
C ASP A 1076 3.42 6.71 8.43
N GLY A 1077 3.83 7.26 9.58
CA GLY A 1077 2.91 7.81 10.56
C GLY A 1077 2.19 9.07 10.09
N TYR A 1078 2.74 9.79 9.11
CA TYR A 1078 2.10 10.96 8.52
C TYR A 1078 0.90 10.53 7.67
N LYS A 1079 1.08 9.53 6.79
CA LYS A 1079 0.00 8.89 6.03
C LYS A 1079 -1.01 8.24 6.96
N ALA A 1080 -0.56 7.54 8.00
CA ALA A 1080 -1.47 6.97 9.01
C ALA A 1080 -2.32 8.07 9.68
N GLY A 1081 -1.72 9.19 10.08
CA GLY A 1081 -2.44 10.31 10.67
C GLY A 1081 -3.40 11.01 9.71
N HIS A 1082 -3.02 11.19 8.44
CA HIS A 1082 -3.89 11.74 7.40
C HIS A 1082 -5.07 10.82 7.09
N LEU A 1083 -4.84 9.52 6.95
CA LEU A 1083 -5.90 8.53 6.74
C LEU A 1083 -6.89 8.54 7.91
N MET A 1084 -6.41 8.69 9.14
CA MET A 1084 -7.26 8.80 10.34
C MET A 1084 -8.09 10.08 10.35
N VAL A 1085 -7.59 11.21 9.82
CA VAL A 1085 -8.33 12.48 9.74
C VAL A 1085 -9.32 12.49 8.58
N GLU A 1086 -8.89 12.09 7.39
CA GLU A 1086 -9.70 12.10 6.17
C GLU A 1086 -10.88 11.13 6.25
N ARG A 1087 -10.67 9.98 6.88
CA ARG A 1087 -11.65 8.88 6.93
C ARG A 1087 -12.41 8.81 8.25
N CYS A 1088 -12.24 9.79 9.14
CA CYS A 1088 -13.05 9.91 10.36
C CYS A 1088 -14.50 10.32 10.03
N ARG A 1089 -15.43 10.12 10.98
CA ARG A 1089 -16.86 10.40 10.73
C ARG A 1089 -17.15 11.87 10.42
N GLN A 1090 -16.37 12.80 10.95
CA GLN A 1090 -16.56 14.25 10.82
C GLN A 1090 -15.20 14.96 10.66
N PRO A 1091 -14.56 14.87 9.47
CA PRO A 1091 -13.26 15.48 9.21
C PRO A 1091 -13.24 16.99 9.48
N GLU A 1092 -14.37 17.67 9.23
CA GLU A 1092 -14.55 19.10 9.47
C GLU A 1092 -14.52 19.52 10.95
N ALA A 1093 -14.73 18.59 11.89
CA ALA A 1093 -14.69 18.85 13.33
C ALA A 1093 -13.29 18.66 13.95
N VAL A 1094 -12.32 18.19 13.17
CA VAL A 1094 -10.95 17.91 13.61
C VAL A 1094 -10.21 19.22 13.86
N LEU A 1095 -9.61 19.34 15.05
CA LEU A 1095 -8.76 20.47 15.42
C LEU A 1095 -7.33 20.18 14.99
N ASP A 1096 -6.75 21.09 14.19
CA ASP A 1096 -5.35 21.03 13.75
C ASP A 1096 -4.95 19.66 13.15
N GLY A 1097 -5.70 19.17 12.16
CA GLY A 1097 -5.47 17.84 11.53
C GLY A 1097 -4.05 17.61 11.00
N GLU A 1098 -3.39 18.67 10.53
CA GLU A 1098 -1.98 18.66 10.15
C GLU A 1098 -1.03 18.40 11.33
N VAL A 1099 -1.30 19.02 12.48
CA VAL A 1099 -0.52 18.81 13.71
C VAL A 1099 -0.74 17.39 14.23
N PHE A 1100 -1.96 16.85 14.11
CA PHE A 1100 -2.25 15.46 14.41
C PHE A 1100 -1.42 14.50 13.54
N ALA A 1101 -1.38 14.71 12.22
CA ALA A 1101 -0.59 13.89 11.30
C ALA A 1101 0.92 13.98 11.55
N LEU A 1102 1.44 15.18 11.86
CA LEU A 1102 2.84 15.37 12.25
C LEU A 1102 3.19 14.68 13.57
N ARG A 1103 2.29 14.69 14.56
CA ARG A 1103 2.49 13.97 15.82
C ARG A 1103 2.41 12.46 15.63
N MET A 1104 1.52 11.97 14.78
CA MET A 1104 1.47 10.56 14.37
C MET A 1104 2.77 10.13 13.67
N GLN A 1105 3.33 10.97 12.79
CA GLN A 1105 4.66 10.74 12.21
C GLN A 1105 5.75 10.68 13.27
N HIS A 1106 5.73 11.59 14.26
CA HIS A 1106 6.70 11.57 15.35
C HIS A 1106 6.61 10.30 16.19
N LEU A 1107 5.40 9.83 16.49
CA LEU A 1107 5.15 8.58 17.20
C LEU A 1107 5.69 7.39 16.41
N VAL A 1108 5.37 7.27 15.12
CA VAL A 1108 5.81 6.16 14.27
C VAL A 1108 7.33 6.19 14.02
N LEU A 1109 7.93 7.38 13.88
CA LEU A 1109 9.38 7.53 13.82
C LEU A 1109 10.05 7.21 15.16
N GLY A 1110 9.40 7.52 16.29
CA GLY A 1110 9.82 7.13 17.62
C GLY A 1110 9.91 5.60 17.73
N VAL A 1111 8.92 4.89 17.21
CA VAL A 1111 8.93 3.43 17.08
C VAL A 1111 10.05 2.96 16.14
N LYS A 1112 10.20 3.58 14.96
CA LYS A 1112 11.26 3.27 13.97
C LYS A 1112 12.69 3.46 14.51
N SER A 1113 12.91 4.46 15.37
CA SER A 1113 14.21 4.67 16.02
C SER A 1113 14.56 3.57 17.03
N ARG A 1114 13.53 2.87 17.53
CA ARG A 1114 13.62 1.79 18.52
C ARG A 1114 13.43 0.39 17.89
N THR A 1115 13.03 0.28 16.62
CA THR A 1115 12.81 -0.98 15.88
C THR A 1115 14.07 -1.79 15.55
N PHE A 1116 15.25 -1.34 15.96
CA PHE A 1116 16.43 -2.22 15.99
C PHE A 1116 16.46 -3.13 17.23
N ALA A 1117 15.55 -2.94 18.21
CA ALA A 1117 15.32 -3.81 19.36
C ALA A 1117 13.81 -3.91 19.69
N LEU A 1118 13.03 -4.64 18.88
CA LEU A 1118 11.57 -4.74 19.01
C LEU A 1118 11.04 -5.40 20.31
N GLY A 1119 11.88 -6.09 21.08
CA GLY A 1119 11.44 -6.82 22.28
C GLY A 1119 10.94 -5.97 23.46
N ASN A 1120 11.13 -4.65 23.46
CA ASN A 1120 10.81 -3.77 24.60
C ASN A 1120 9.68 -2.75 24.35
N ILE A 1121 9.02 -2.79 23.19
CA ILE A 1121 7.98 -1.80 22.85
C ILE A 1121 6.61 -2.38 23.21
N LYS A 1122 5.87 -1.77 24.14
CA LYS A 1122 4.47 -2.09 24.43
C LYS A 1122 3.59 -1.42 23.39
N ILE A 1123 2.87 -2.19 22.57
CA ILE A 1123 1.96 -1.63 21.56
C ILE A 1123 0.82 -0.87 22.27
N GLY A 1124 0.45 -1.31 23.47
CA GLY A 1124 -0.47 -0.58 24.33
C GLY A 1124 -0.06 0.84 24.68
N ASP A 1125 1.24 1.10 24.88
CA ASP A 1125 1.71 2.47 25.14
C ASP A 1125 1.55 3.35 23.89
N ILE A 1126 1.84 2.79 22.71
CA ILE A 1126 1.66 3.46 21.42
C ILE A 1126 0.19 3.76 21.16
N LEU A 1127 -0.68 2.74 21.28
CA LEU A 1127 -2.11 2.90 21.04
C LEU A 1127 -2.74 3.86 22.05
N ASN A 1128 -2.31 3.87 23.32
CA ASN A 1128 -2.75 4.88 24.29
C ASN A 1128 -2.33 6.30 23.89
N GLU A 1129 -1.11 6.48 23.38
CA GLU A 1129 -0.65 7.78 22.88
C GLU A 1129 -1.45 8.22 21.64
N VAL A 1130 -1.77 7.29 20.73
CA VAL A 1130 -2.68 7.51 19.60
C VAL A 1130 -4.07 7.92 20.08
N LEU A 1131 -4.70 7.18 21.00
CA LEU A 1131 -6.03 7.49 21.53
C LEU A 1131 -6.05 8.86 22.26
N SER A 1132 -4.98 9.20 22.97
CA SER A 1132 -4.83 10.53 23.59
C SER A 1132 -4.73 11.65 22.54
N MET A 1133 -4.01 11.42 21.43
CA MET A 1133 -3.91 12.37 20.33
C MET A 1133 -5.26 12.55 19.61
N VAL A 1134 -5.98 11.45 19.39
CA VAL A 1134 -7.34 11.41 18.81
C VAL A 1134 -8.29 12.26 19.65
N ARG A 1135 -8.25 12.12 20.98
CA ARG A 1135 -9.02 12.95 21.92
C ARG A 1135 -8.61 14.42 21.91
N THR A 1136 -7.31 14.72 21.84
CA THR A 1136 -6.80 16.11 21.87
C THR A 1136 -7.13 16.89 20.61
N HIS A 1137 -7.13 16.22 19.44
CA HIS A 1137 -7.36 16.83 18.13
C HIS A 1137 -8.77 16.58 17.59
N HIS A 1138 -9.66 16.01 18.42
CA HIS A 1138 -11.06 15.71 18.07
C HIS A 1138 -11.22 14.84 16.80
N VAL A 1139 -10.31 13.87 16.60
CA VAL A 1139 -10.40 12.91 15.47
C VAL A 1139 -11.43 11.84 15.82
N ARG A 1140 -12.51 11.71 15.05
CA ARG A 1140 -13.63 10.82 15.40
C ARG A 1140 -13.52 9.45 14.72
N LEU A 1141 -12.91 8.49 15.39
CA LEU A 1141 -12.81 7.11 14.89
C LEU A 1141 -14.17 6.40 14.86
N GLU A 1142 -14.30 5.43 13.97
CA GLU A 1142 -15.50 4.62 13.83
C GLU A 1142 -15.60 3.56 14.93
N GLY A 1143 -16.81 3.35 15.48
CA GLY A 1143 -17.01 2.48 16.64
C GLY A 1143 -16.50 1.05 16.46
N ASP A 1144 -16.73 0.46 15.29
CA ASP A 1144 -16.27 -0.91 14.99
C ASP A 1144 -14.74 -0.99 14.95
N PHE A 1145 -14.08 0.04 14.39
CA PHE A 1145 -12.61 0.13 14.38
C PHE A 1145 -12.04 0.28 15.79
N ILE A 1146 -12.69 1.09 16.64
CA ILE A 1146 -12.28 1.24 18.05
C ILE A 1146 -12.39 -0.09 18.79
N ASN A 1147 -13.47 -0.85 18.59
CA ASN A 1147 -13.65 -2.17 19.22
C ASN A 1147 -12.53 -3.14 18.83
N VAL A 1148 -12.06 -3.12 17.58
CA VAL A 1148 -10.90 -3.91 17.14
C VAL A 1148 -9.62 -3.47 17.84
N VAL A 1149 -9.36 -2.16 17.92
CA VAL A 1149 -8.18 -1.61 18.62
C VAL A 1149 -8.20 -1.94 20.11
N LEU A 1150 -9.36 -1.83 20.77
CA LEU A 1150 -9.54 -2.19 22.18
C LEU A 1150 -9.34 -3.69 22.42
N SER A 1151 -9.80 -4.53 21.50
CA SER A 1151 -9.59 -5.98 21.58
C SER A 1151 -8.10 -6.33 21.45
N ILE A 1152 -7.36 -5.64 20.57
CA ILE A 1152 -5.90 -5.76 20.45
C ILE A 1152 -5.21 -5.36 21.76
N LEU A 1153 -5.63 -4.23 22.36
CA LEU A 1153 -5.10 -3.72 23.63
C LEU A 1153 -5.31 -4.69 24.79
N LEU A 1154 -6.54 -5.21 24.93
CA LEU A 1154 -6.89 -6.16 26.00
C LEU A 1154 -6.12 -7.47 25.85
N LEU A 1155 -6.02 -8.00 24.63
CA LEU A 1155 -5.30 -9.23 24.38
C LEU A 1155 -3.79 -9.07 24.58
N GLU A 1156 -3.20 -7.96 24.14
CA GLU A 1156 -1.79 -7.67 24.45
C GLU A 1156 -1.57 -7.60 25.95
N GLY A 1157 -2.48 -6.95 26.68
CA GLY A 1157 -2.44 -6.86 28.14
C GLY A 1157 -2.45 -8.24 28.80
N ILE A 1158 -3.38 -9.12 28.40
CA ILE A 1158 -3.48 -10.50 28.88
C ILE A 1158 -2.22 -11.29 28.50
N GLY A 1159 -1.82 -11.22 27.24
CA GLY A 1159 -0.69 -11.95 26.68
C GLY A 1159 0.65 -11.55 27.32
N ARG A 1160 0.88 -10.26 27.57
CA ARG A 1160 2.11 -9.78 28.24
C ARG A 1160 2.12 -10.04 29.74
N ASN A 1161 0.96 -10.11 30.38
CA ASN A 1161 0.87 -10.53 31.78
C ASN A 1161 1.33 -11.99 31.94
N LEU A 1162 0.98 -12.86 30.98
CA LEU A 1162 1.42 -14.25 30.93
C LEU A 1162 2.86 -14.41 30.39
N ASN A 1163 3.23 -13.66 29.36
CA ASN A 1163 4.53 -13.69 28.71
C ASN A 1163 5.05 -12.25 28.45
N PRO A 1164 5.88 -11.69 29.34
CA PRO A 1164 6.38 -10.32 29.19
C PRO A 1164 7.16 -10.04 27.88
N GLU A 1165 7.71 -11.09 27.25
CA GLU A 1165 8.46 -11.03 25.99
C GLU A 1165 7.58 -11.23 24.75
N LEU A 1166 6.25 -11.29 24.90
CA LEU A 1166 5.31 -11.48 23.80
C LEU A 1166 5.40 -10.33 22.76
N ASP A 1167 5.60 -10.69 21.49
CA ASP A 1167 5.64 -9.77 20.36
C ASP A 1167 4.47 -10.08 19.39
N LEU A 1168 3.49 -9.18 19.36
CA LEU A 1168 2.31 -9.28 18.48
C LEU A 1168 2.65 -9.22 16.99
N PHE A 1169 3.66 -8.44 16.60
CA PHE A 1169 4.05 -8.35 15.19
C PHE A 1169 4.71 -9.65 14.73
N ALA A 1170 5.54 -10.26 15.59
CA ALA A 1170 6.12 -11.57 15.31
C ALA A 1170 5.04 -12.67 15.22
N GLY A 1171 4.04 -12.66 16.10
CA GLY A 1171 2.93 -13.61 16.08
C GLY A 1171 1.97 -13.46 14.89
N ALA A 1172 1.87 -12.26 14.30
CA ALA A 1172 1.07 -12.02 13.10
C ALA A 1172 1.68 -12.60 11.81
N LEU A 1173 3.00 -12.82 11.77
CA LEU A 1173 3.71 -13.23 10.55
C LEU A 1173 3.19 -14.53 9.89
N PRO A 1174 2.93 -15.63 10.62
CA PRO A 1174 2.43 -16.86 10.02
C PRO A 1174 1.03 -16.71 9.41
N ILE A 1175 0.20 -15.85 10.00
CA ILE A 1175 -1.17 -15.59 9.55
C ILE A 1175 -1.15 -14.67 8.31
N LEU A 1176 -0.26 -13.67 8.29
CA LEU A 1176 -0.02 -12.85 7.10
C LEU A 1176 0.52 -13.69 5.91
N ARG A 1177 1.37 -14.70 6.19
CA ARG A 1177 1.80 -15.72 5.22
C ARG A 1177 0.61 -16.51 4.68
N GLN A 1178 -0.30 -16.94 5.56
CA GLN A 1178 -1.49 -17.69 5.17
C GLN A 1178 -2.45 -16.86 4.31
N LEU A 1179 -2.64 -15.58 4.64
CA LEU A 1179 -3.44 -14.65 3.81
C LEU A 1179 -2.86 -14.47 2.42
N GLY A 1180 -1.55 -14.23 2.33
CA GLY A 1180 -0.85 -14.14 1.03
C GLY A 1180 -1.01 -15.43 0.20
N ALA A 1181 -1.04 -16.60 0.85
CA ALA A 1181 -1.16 -17.89 0.18
C ALA A 1181 -2.60 -18.32 -0.15
N GLN A 1182 -3.60 -17.96 0.66
CA GLN A 1182 -5.03 -18.26 0.42
C GLN A 1182 -5.67 -17.28 -0.56
N GLY A 1183 -5.14 -16.06 -0.66
CA GLY A 1183 -5.50 -15.08 -1.68
C GLY A 1183 -5.09 -15.46 -3.11
N GLY A 1184 -4.44 -16.61 -3.34
CA GLY A 1184 -3.94 -17.04 -4.65
C GLY A 1184 -4.99 -17.10 -5.78
N GLY A 1185 -6.30 -17.02 -5.50
CA GLY A 1185 -7.34 -16.89 -6.52
C GLY A 1185 -7.92 -15.48 -6.70
N SER A 1186 -7.98 -14.67 -5.63
CA SER A 1186 -8.59 -13.33 -5.63
C SER A 1186 -7.57 -12.18 -5.50
N MET A 1187 -6.44 -12.37 -4.81
CA MET A 1187 -5.28 -11.46 -4.84
C MET A 1187 -4.54 -11.51 -6.17
N ILE A 1188 -4.55 -12.64 -6.88
CA ILE A 1188 -3.94 -12.74 -8.24
C ILE A 1188 -4.77 -11.97 -9.29
N ARG A 1189 -6.02 -11.62 -9.00
CA ARG A 1189 -6.83 -10.69 -9.81
C ARG A 1189 -6.68 -9.22 -9.43
N GLY A 1190 -5.99 -8.91 -8.31
CA GLY A 1190 -5.85 -7.56 -7.74
C GLY A 1190 -4.42 -7.05 -7.55
N GLY A 1191 -3.40 -7.76 -8.04
CA GLY A 1191 -2.04 -7.21 -8.23
C GLY A 1191 -1.19 -6.94 -6.98
N ASP A 1192 -1.58 -7.40 -5.79
CA ASP A 1192 -0.91 -7.01 -4.53
C ASP A 1192 0.14 -8.03 -4.06
N PHE A 1193 1.43 -7.74 -4.33
CA PHE A 1193 2.59 -8.55 -3.89
C PHE A 1193 3.37 -7.94 -2.71
N SER A 1194 2.89 -6.81 -2.15
CA SER A 1194 3.57 -6.06 -1.08
C SER A 1194 3.72 -6.87 0.21
N MET A 1195 2.66 -7.58 0.60
CA MET A 1195 2.64 -8.48 1.76
C MET A 1195 3.61 -9.66 1.61
N LEU A 1196 3.87 -10.12 0.39
CA LEU A 1196 4.81 -11.20 0.10
C LEU A 1196 6.28 -10.77 0.33
N LYS A 1197 6.63 -9.51 0.02
CA LYS A 1197 7.99 -8.96 0.25
C LYS A 1197 8.25 -8.69 1.74
N VAL A 1198 7.26 -8.16 2.45
CA VAL A 1198 7.30 -7.99 3.92
C VAL A 1198 7.43 -9.35 4.60
N TRP A 1199 6.67 -10.35 4.12
CA TRP A 1199 6.77 -11.75 4.54
C TRP A 1199 8.17 -12.33 4.33
N VAL A 1200 8.75 -12.26 3.13
CA VAL A 1200 10.11 -12.78 2.84
C VAL A 1200 11.18 -12.08 3.66
N GLY A 1201 11.08 -10.76 3.87
CA GLY A 1201 12.03 -10.00 4.68
C GLY A 1201 11.97 -10.33 6.18
N LEU A 1202 10.77 -10.59 6.71
CA LEU A 1202 10.57 -10.92 8.13
C LEU A 1202 10.87 -12.41 8.41
N GLU A 1203 10.63 -13.32 7.47
CA GLU A 1203 11.03 -14.74 7.57
C GLU A 1203 12.55 -14.90 7.51
N ALA A 1204 13.22 -14.19 6.59
CA ALA A 1204 14.68 -14.16 6.52
C ALA A 1204 15.30 -13.66 7.84
N ARG A 1205 14.65 -12.71 8.52
CA ARG A 1205 15.12 -12.16 9.79
C ARG A 1205 14.83 -13.09 10.99
N SER A 1206 13.65 -13.70 11.07
CA SER A 1206 13.30 -14.69 12.10
C SER A 1206 14.26 -15.88 12.07
N PHE A 1207 14.61 -16.35 10.86
CA PHE A 1207 15.60 -17.40 10.65
C PHE A 1207 17.02 -16.98 11.11
N LEU A 1208 17.37 -15.70 10.98
CA LEU A 1208 18.67 -15.15 11.41
C LEU A 1208 18.74 -14.83 12.91
N GLN A 1209 17.60 -14.70 13.61
CA GLN A 1209 17.53 -14.34 15.05
C GLN A 1209 17.23 -15.53 15.97
N ALA A 1210 17.04 -16.75 15.45
CA ALA A 1210 16.79 -17.93 16.26
C ALA A 1210 17.95 -18.21 17.24
N SER A 1211 17.64 -18.24 18.53
CA SER A 1211 18.63 -18.49 19.60
C SER A 1211 19.08 -19.95 19.62
N ILE A 1212 20.25 -20.20 20.24
CA ILE A 1212 20.80 -21.55 20.44
C ILE A 1212 19.80 -22.48 21.14
N ASP A 1213 18.93 -21.97 22.00
CA ASP A 1213 17.88 -22.74 22.70
C ASP A 1213 16.74 -23.17 21.75
N THR A 1214 16.46 -22.36 20.72
CA THR A 1214 15.52 -22.67 19.63
C THR A 1214 16.10 -23.76 18.71
N VAL A 1215 17.40 -23.66 18.41
CA VAL A 1215 18.13 -24.68 17.65
C VAL A 1215 18.25 -25.98 18.45
N GLU A 1216 18.47 -25.91 19.76
CA GLU A 1216 18.52 -27.09 20.65
C GLU A 1216 17.16 -27.80 20.72
N ARG A 1217 16.04 -27.06 20.75
CA ARG A 1217 14.69 -27.65 20.58
C ARG A 1217 14.52 -28.28 19.19
N CYS A 1218 14.95 -27.63 18.10
CA CYS A 1218 14.87 -28.21 16.77
C CYS A 1218 15.73 -29.48 16.59
N VAL A 1219 16.86 -29.57 17.29
CA VAL A 1219 17.72 -30.78 17.33
C VAL A 1219 17.10 -31.87 18.20
N LYS A 1220 16.52 -31.52 19.36
CA LYS A 1220 15.88 -32.49 20.27
C LYS A 1220 14.62 -33.14 19.68
N TYR A 1221 14.00 -32.49 18.69
CA TYR A 1221 12.80 -32.97 17.99
C TYR A 1221 13.02 -33.28 16.49
N ASP A 1222 14.29 -33.45 16.07
CA ASP A 1222 14.68 -33.97 14.76
C ASP A 1222 14.16 -33.17 13.54
N GLN A 1223 14.20 -31.83 13.63
CA GLN A 1223 13.68 -30.93 12.58
C GLN A 1223 14.77 -30.34 11.65
N LEU A 1224 16.05 -30.58 11.91
CA LEU A 1224 17.17 -30.05 11.11
C LEU A 1224 17.85 -31.10 10.21
N SER A 1225 17.24 -32.27 10.05
CA SER A 1225 17.70 -33.27 9.07
C SER A 1225 16.51 -34.00 8.44
N PRO A 1226 15.99 -33.52 7.29
CA PRO A 1226 15.43 -34.46 6.34
C PRO A 1226 16.63 -35.23 5.76
N ASN A 1227 16.85 -36.45 6.22
CA ASN A 1227 17.83 -37.37 5.65
C ASN A 1227 17.62 -37.47 4.12
N ILE A 1228 18.61 -37.03 3.34
CA ILE A 1228 18.85 -37.29 1.90
C ILE A 1228 17.70 -36.95 0.93
#